data_AF-A0A6I7PNM3-F1
#
_entry.id   AF-A0A6I7PNM3-F1
#
_cell.length_a   1.000
_cell.length_b   1.000
_cell.length_c   1.000
_cell.angle_alpha   90.00
_cell.angle_beta   90.00
_cell.angle_gamma   90.00
#
_symmetry.space_group_name_H-M   'P 1'
#
loop_
_entity.id
_entity.type
_entity.pdbx_description
1 polymer ?
#
loop_
_entity_poly.entity_id
_entity_poly.type
_entity_poly.pdbx_seq_one_letter_code
_entity_poly.pdbx_strand_id
1 'polypeptide(L)'
;IVAGGGFTFAGSAVSAGFAQFGDATNTWKAPVAGQFDDPTRWLCGRALSAFDDMYIDAVTAGYTPAAFTIAFPGVAEPIRALRLFARSDIVSINLAGQPFEITNPTTGVLRPGMVVGERPDMEARLTFLNSFSTPASVSVGSLVVADQPTASALTNRLAIESRFATLDVAGEAFVGRRGDSGELFVQSEGKAVIRGAISIGTEQGAKGEVRVTGLGAQPSSLGHSLEGRSMAIGESGEGLFRVGGTGSFAGASAYSLGRMGTMIVGTNATGVGTATVQGAGSSWMFDADRFIVGLFGQGTVNVVNGALLDTDTLNELTIGANPGSTGLVDVRGAGSRWIERRQSITVGPTGTLAAYDGGTVEASSVIVLPGGQVFGDGALGSFDFPVITNVLNLGSVRPELASGAPGTMSVVGNYFQVGPPPGESLDRSGRLVATVGPVGSSRLEVQGIAELGGALQAEFVEGYTPQIEDPPVEVLTAAKREGRFDVAFFPGLPPDAQGRSRYMRTAYADFAEGGASVRVFADELFDQISVAGGAQAGVDGLPQGVVVGDFDGFIDPDGNTTLDIAISVPGDDPDNDPGQVVVLFNAGTSGGVWQGFTLGQTSITVGVDPRGLAVGDFNGNTLLDIAVANRGSNSVTVLSNNGLGGFVGSAPIAVGQAPVALAAADFNNSGAVDLAVANSASNTVTLLQNSGSGAFATASTLAAGLAPSDVRAGTLLDLDNDKWPDLVVVNAGDDNAMIFGNNGSGQFVAPPLLIATGFGPAQAQIGDLDNDKWPDLVIIDRLGDSVTIAQNNADGSFAPSVQLPIGEAPRSLALVDLNANGLPDIAAVVTNDEGDRVVRILRNDTDGDQLAFAVFGDEALGAAPLLVASGDLNANGADDLIVIGESSLLRSDGARGEPKGGLATGLLGGAAQPCPGDANGDGVVDFADLSTVLGNFGQSGPNLPGDLTGDGEVNFTDLSIVLSNFGNVCR
;
A
#
# COMPACT_ATOMS: atom_id res chain seq x y z
N ILE A 1 -61.95 62.48 22.30
CA ILE A 1 -61.01 63.52 22.77
C ILE A 1 -60.65 63.14 24.22
N VAL A 2 -59.36 63.15 24.55
CA VAL A 2 -58.74 62.53 25.74
C VAL A 2 -59.41 62.88 27.09
N ALA A 3 -59.53 61.89 27.99
CA ALA A 3 -59.60 62.00 29.47
C ALA A 3 -59.45 60.56 30.03
N GLY A 4 -58.54 60.16 30.92
CA GLY A 4 -57.99 60.81 32.12
C GLY A 4 -58.43 59.97 33.33
N GLY A 5 -57.49 59.30 34.03
CA GLY A 5 -57.72 58.67 35.35
C GLY A 5 -57.22 57.23 35.48
N GLY A 6 -56.26 56.98 36.36
CA GLY A 6 -55.71 55.65 36.65
C GLY A 6 -56.55 54.82 37.62
N PHE A 7 -56.24 53.52 37.70
CA PHE A 7 -56.67 52.63 38.78
C PHE A 7 -55.50 51.77 39.26
N THR A 8 -55.18 51.87 40.56
CA THR A 8 -54.48 50.85 41.34
C THR A 8 -55.52 50.03 42.10
N PHE A 9 -55.41 48.71 42.08
CA PHE A 9 -56.08 47.85 43.05
C PHE A 9 -55.08 47.33 44.09
N ALA A 10 -55.43 47.53 45.35
CA ALA A 10 -54.78 46.96 46.52
C ALA A 10 -55.58 45.73 47.00
N GLY A 11 -54.87 44.66 47.36
CA GLY A 11 -55.32 43.69 48.37
C GLY A 11 -56.16 42.48 47.92
N SER A 12 -55.58 41.31 48.21
CA SER A 12 -56.17 39.98 48.47
C SER A 12 -57.02 39.27 47.40
N ALA A 13 -56.46 38.14 46.95
CA ALA A 13 -57.07 36.91 46.43
C ALA A 13 -58.55 36.98 45.99
N VAL A 14 -58.75 36.87 44.67
CA VAL A 14 -59.99 36.31 44.10
C VAL A 14 -59.59 35.22 43.10
N SER A 15 -59.90 33.99 43.47
CA SER A 15 -60.11 32.89 42.54
C SER A 15 -61.31 33.23 41.65
N ALA A 16 -61.11 33.40 40.36
CA ALA A 16 -62.18 33.32 39.36
C ALA A 16 -61.58 32.83 38.05
N GLY A 17 -62.15 31.73 37.56
CA GLY A 17 -61.56 30.86 36.55
C GLY A 17 -61.34 31.51 35.19
N PHE A 18 -60.26 31.06 34.56
CA PHE A 18 -60.12 31.04 33.12
C PHE A 18 -60.38 29.62 32.63
N ALA A 19 -61.11 29.53 31.51
CA ALA A 19 -61.80 28.35 31.03
C ALA A 19 -60.90 27.11 30.88
N GLN A 20 -61.38 26.03 31.48
CA GLN A 20 -60.92 24.67 31.27
C GLN A 20 -61.33 24.25 29.85
N PHE A 21 -60.37 24.08 28.92
CA PHE A 21 -60.62 23.47 27.60
C PHE A 21 -60.43 21.95 27.65
N GLY A 22 -61.04 21.29 28.63
CA GLY A 22 -61.15 19.84 28.68
C GLY A 22 -62.62 19.46 28.63
N ASP A 23 -63.01 18.57 27.72
CA ASP A 23 -64.21 17.77 27.97
C ASP A 23 -63.96 16.85 29.18
N ALA A 24 -65.01 16.24 29.72
CA ALA A 24 -64.96 15.40 30.92
C ALA A 24 -64.01 14.18 30.82
N THR A 25 -63.30 14.02 29.71
CA THR A 25 -62.31 12.98 29.43
C THR A 25 -60.87 13.49 29.32
N ASN A 26 -60.56 14.74 29.71
CA ASN A 26 -59.21 15.33 29.63
C ASN A 26 -58.61 15.36 28.21
N THR A 27 -59.45 15.34 27.17
CA THR A 27 -59.03 15.37 25.77
C THR A 27 -59.16 16.77 25.20
N TRP A 28 -58.09 17.29 24.59
CA TRP A 28 -58.14 18.55 23.84
C TRP A 28 -58.59 18.23 22.41
N LYS A 29 -59.81 18.62 22.04
CA LYS A 29 -60.26 18.57 20.64
C LYS A 29 -59.79 19.85 19.95
N ALA A 30 -58.85 19.74 19.02
CA ALA A 30 -58.52 20.84 18.14
C ALA A 30 -59.80 21.23 17.35
N PRO A 31 -60.26 22.48 17.42
CA PRO A 31 -61.33 22.94 16.55
C PRO A 31 -60.87 22.84 15.08
N VAL A 32 -61.84 22.52 14.23
CA VAL A 32 -61.65 22.26 12.80
C VAL A 32 -61.28 23.59 12.10
N ALA A 33 -60.00 23.70 11.69
CA ALA A 33 -59.29 24.80 10.98
C ALA A 33 -58.63 25.90 11.85
N GLY A 34 -57.34 26.20 11.60
CA GLY A 34 -56.43 26.83 12.56
C GLY A 34 -55.54 27.99 12.08
N GLN A 35 -54.40 28.13 12.76
CA GLN A 35 -53.45 29.25 13.01
C GLN A 35 -53.70 29.98 14.36
N PHE A 36 -52.63 30.24 15.10
CA PHE A 36 -52.54 31.24 16.20
C PHE A 36 -51.60 32.34 15.67
N ASP A 37 -51.67 33.66 15.92
CA ASP A 37 -52.68 34.64 16.37
C ASP A 37 -52.06 36.02 16.03
N ASP A 38 -52.80 37.07 15.66
CA ASP A 38 -52.97 38.22 16.57
C ASP A 38 -54.10 37.96 17.60
N PRO A 39 -53.89 38.24 18.91
CA PRO A 39 -54.31 37.34 19.98
C PRO A 39 -55.66 37.65 20.64
N THR A 40 -56.71 38.00 19.89
CA THR A 40 -58.01 38.29 20.57
C THR A 40 -59.32 37.77 19.98
N ARG A 41 -59.43 37.24 18.75
CA ARG A 41 -60.70 36.63 18.27
C ARG A 41 -60.50 35.61 17.14
N TRP A 42 -61.13 34.43 17.27
CA TRP A 42 -61.18 33.40 16.22
C TRP A 42 -62.60 32.97 15.83
N LEU A 43 -62.83 32.80 14.52
CA LEU A 43 -64.03 32.25 13.86
C LEU A 43 -63.60 31.46 12.63
N CYS A 44 -63.97 30.18 12.49
CA CYS A 44 -64.27 29.61 11.17
C CYS A 44 -65.00 28.26 11.22
N GLY A 45 -65.69 27.92 10.12
CA GLY A 45 -66.40 26.67 9.92
C GLY A 45 -66.21 26.08 8.52
N ARG A 46 -65.56 24.91 8.44
CA ARG A 46 -65.79 23.81 7.44
C ARG A 46 -64.99 22.57 7.84
N ALA A 47 -65.47 21.36 7.50
CA ALA A 47 -64.90 20.06 7.90
C ALA A 47 -63.51 19.74 7.28
N LEU A 48 -62.58 19.26 8.12
CA LEU A 48 -61.22 18.79 7.75
C LEU A 48 -61.29 17.55 6.83
N SER A 49 -60.34 17.44 5.90
CA SER A 49 -60.15 16.25 5.03
C SER A 49 -58.79 15.60 5.30
N ALA A 50 -58.52 14.42 4.74
CA ALA A 50 -57.43 13.50 5.12
C ALA A 50 -55.96 14.00 4.92
N PHE A 51 -55.73 15.30 4.75
CA PHE A 51 -54.46 15.91 4.35
C PHE A 51 -54.08 17.20 5.11
N ASP A 52 -54.77 17.56 6.20
CA ASP A 52 -54.55 18.85 6.86
C ASP A 52 -53.34 18.86 7.83
N ASP A 53 -52.49 19.87 7.66
CA ASP A 53 -51.26 20.15 8.42
C ASP A 53 -51.54 20.96 9.70
N MET A 54 -50.80 20.70 10.80
CA MET A 54 -50.98 21.41 12.07
C MET A 54 -49.76 22.28 12.42
N TYR A 55 -49.98 23.59 12.46
CA TYR A 55 -48.92 24.56 12.76
C TYR A 55 -48.94 24.95 14.24
N ILE A 56 -47.80 24.81 14.91
CA ILE A 56 -47.54 25.40 16.22
C ILE A 56 -46.70 26.66 15.99
N ASP A 57 -47.32 27.82 16.18
CA ASP A 57 -46.65 29.13 16.16
C ASP A 57 -46.44 29.59 17.60
N ALA A 58 -45.24 30.08 17.92
CA ALA A 58 -44.71 30.47 19.24
C ALA A 58 -45.68 30.35 20.44
N VAL A 59 -45.49 29.31 21.27
CA VAL A 59 -46.17 29.18 22.57
C VAL A 59 -45.13 29.12 23.68
N THR A 60 -44.92 30.23 24.40
CA THR A 60 -44.37 30.17 25.77
C THR A 60 -45.54 30.02 26.71
N ALA A 61 -45.99 28.80 26.97
CA ALA A 61 -47.10 28.60 27.90
C ALA A 61 -46.69 27.84 29.15
N GLY A 62 -46.68 28.57 30.27
CA GLY A 62 -46.80 27.99 31.60
C GLY A 62 -48.25 27.58 31.84
N TYR A 63 -48.64 26.38 31.38
CA TYR A 63 -49.96 25.81 31.69
C TYR A 63 -49.94 25.01 33.00
N THR A 64 -50.99 25.15 33.79
CA THR A 64 -51.35 24.27 34.92
C THR A 64 -51.93 22.92 34.41
N PRO A 65 -51.83 21.83 35.20
CA PRO A 65 -51.78 20.46 34.69
C PRO A 65 -53.08 20.02 33.99
N ALA A 66 -52.98 19.73 32.70
CA ALA A 66 -53.93 18.92 31.95
C ALA A 66 -53.12 17.99 31.04
N ALA A 67 -53.56 16.74 30.89
CA ALA A 67 -53.03 15.86 29.84
C ALA A 67 -53.34 16.51 28.48
N PHE A 68 -52.32 16.74 27.65
CA PHE A 68 -52.52 17.23 26.28
C PHE A 68 -52.54 16.02 25.34
N THR A 69 -53.74 15.51 25.09
CA THR A 69 -53.97 14.54 24.01
C THR A 69 -54.64 15.29 22.87
N ILE A 70 -53.96 15.40 21.72
CA ILE A 70 -54.58 15.89 20.48
C ILE A 70 -55.28 14.70 19.84
N ALA A 71 -56.61 14.66 19.96
CA ALA A 71 -57.46 13.62 19.39
C ALA A 71 -58.31 14.19 18.24
N PHE A 72 -58.41 13.47 17.13
CA PHE A 72 -59.18 13.83 15.92
C PHE A 72 -60.48 12.99 15.77
N PRO A 73 -61.55 13.26 16.53
CA PRO A 73 -62.79 12.49 16.43
C PRO A 73 -63.56 12.81 15.15
N GLY A 74 -63.91 11.78 14.37
CA GLY A 74 -64.87 11.88 13.26
C GLY A 74 -64.30 11.86 11.84
N VAL A 75 -63.01 11.57 11.66
CA VAL A 75 -62.42 11.36 10.32
C VAL A 75 -62.55 9.86 9.96
N ALA A 76 -63.38 9.54 8.97
CA ALA A 76 -63.64 8.17 8.52
C ALA A 76 -62.47 7.53 7.76
N GLU A 77 -61.50 8.35 7.33
CA GLU A 77 -60.29 7.96 6.61
C GLU A 77 -59.06 8.08 7.55
N PRO A 78 -58.07 7.18 7.47
CA PRO A 78 -56.87 7.27 8.29
C PRO A 78 -56.04 8.53 7.95
N ILE A 79 -55.83 9.42 8.93
CA ILE A 79 -54.87 10.52 8.83
C ILE A 79 -53.47 9.92 8.66
N ARG A 80 -52.84 10.13 7.50
CA ARG A 80 -51.56 9.48 7.14
C ARG A 80 -50.33 10.15 7.77
N ALA A 81 -50.40 11.44 8.09
CA ALA A 81 -49.35 12.19 8.76
C ALA A 81 -49.94 13.40 9.48
N LEU A 82 -49.54 13.65 10.72
CA LEU A 82 -49.68 14.95 11.36
C LEU A 82 -48.34 15.62 11.13
N ARG A 83 -48.31 16.75 10.42
CA ARG A 83 -47.08 17.52 10.30
C ARG A 83 -47.17 18.66 11.30
N LEU A 84 -46.36 18.56 12.34
CA LEU A 84 -46.22 19.57 13.38
C LEU A 84 -45.16 20.58 12.96
N PHE A 85 -45.58 21.70 12.38
CA PHE A 85 -44.66 22.73 11.94
C PHE A 85 -44.42 23.74 13.07
N ALA A 86 -43.18 23.88 13.52
CA ALA A 86 -42.78 25.03 14.33
C ALA A 86 -42.41 26.20 13.40
N ARG A 87 -43.18 27.30 13.43
CA ARG A 87 -42.85 28.56 12.73
C ARG A 87 -42.26 29.54 13.76
N SER A 88 -41.02 29.99 13.56
CA SER A 88 -40.29 30.99 14.36
C SER A 88 -39.86 30.58 15.78
N ASP A 89 -38.93 31.36 16.34
CA ASP A 89 -38.39 31.47 17.72
C ASP A 89 -38.60 30.30 18.68
N ILE A 90 -37.50 29.89 19.36
CA ILE A 90 -37.39 28.82 20.37
C ILE A 90 -38.75 28.40 20.97
N VAL A 91 -39.31 27.30 20.46
CA VAL A 91 -40.54 26.70 20.98
C VAL A 91 -40.16 25.73 22.08
N SER A 92 -40.60 25.98 23.31
CA SER A 92 -40.38 25.09 24.45
C SER A 92 -41.69 24.45 24.89
N ILE A 93 -41.76 23.12 24.85
CA ILE A 93 -42.90 22.35 25.36
C ILE A 93 -42.50 21.74 26.70
N ASN A 94 -43.12 22.22 27.78
CA ASN A 94 -42.95 21.67 29.12
C ASN A 94 -44.02 20.59 29.37
N LEU A 95 -43.60 19.34 29.55
CA LEU A 95 -44.49 18.20 29.75
C LEU A 95 -45.21 18.20 31.09
N ALA A 96 -44.71 18.97 32.07
CA ALA A 96 -45.33 19.13 33.39
C ALA A 96 -45.71 17.80 34.08
N GLY A 97 -44.92 16.75 33.87
CA GLY A 97 -45.16 15.42 34.44
C GLY A 97 -46.27 14.58 33.80
N GLN A 98 -46.81 15.00 32.64
CA GLN A 98 -47.87 14.29 31.90
C GLN A 98 -47.38 13.87 30.51
N PRO A 99 -47.73 12.67 30.01
CA PRO A 99 -47.37 12.25 28.66
C PRO A 99 -48.08 13.11 27.60
N PHE A 100 -47.36 13.38 26.51
CA PHE A 100 -47.86 14.03 25.31
C PHE A 100 -47.90 12.99 24.19
N GLU A 101 -49.09 12.46 23.91
CA GLU A 101 -49.27 11.48 22.84
C GLU A 101 -49.99 12.10 21.64
N ILE A 102 -49.46 11.79 20.45
CA ILE A 102 -50.11 12.11 19.18
C ILE A 102 -50.76 10.82 18.66
N THR A 103 -52.10 10.75 18.68
CA THR A 103 -52.85 9.53 18.33
C THR A 103 -53.94 9.79 17.30
N ASN A 104 -54.15 8.85 16.37
CA ASN A 104 -55.36 8.81 15.53
C ASN A 104 -56.46 7.97 16.22
N PRO A 105 -57.57 8.58 16.68
CA PRO A 105 -58.54 7.90 17.53
C PRO A 105 -59.46 6.88 16.82
N THR A 106 -59.49 6.82 15.48
CA THR A 106 -60.38 5.89 14.75
C THR A 106 -59.79 4.49 14.51
N THR A 107 -58.46 4.31 14.58
CA THR A 107 -57.82 2.99 14.32
C THR A 107 -57.05 2.43 15.51
N GLY A 108 -56.78 3.22 16.55
CA GLY A 108 -56.07 2.76 17.76
C GLY A 108 -54.63 2.28 17.54
N VAL A 109 -54.06 2.44 16.33
CA VAL A 109 -52.80 1.77 15.93
C VAL A 109 -51.75 2.71 15.29
N LEU A 110 -52.11 3.88 14.74
CA LEU A 110 -51.15 4.77 14.06
C LEU A 110 -50.83 6.03 14.88
N ARG A 111 -49.56 6.16 15.29
CA ARG A 111 -48.95 7.43 15.73
C ARG A 111 -48.57 8.21 14.46
N PRO A 112 -48.96 9.47 14.28
CA PRO A 112 -48.54 10.27 13.12
C PRO A 112 -47.08 10.76 13.22
N GLY A 113 -46.47 11.14 12.09
CA GLY A 113 -45.09 11.68 12.05
C GLY A 113 -44.90 13.04 12.74
N MET A 114 -43.67 13.53 12.80
CA MET A 114 -43.30 14.88 13.25
C MET A 114 -42.19 15.42 12.34
N VAL A 115 -42.32 16.67 11.87
CA VAL A 115 -41.35 17.34 10.99
C VAL A 115 -40.92 18.65 11.61
N VAL A 116 -39.65 18.79 11.98
CA VAL A 116 -39.09 20.02 12.54
C VAL A 116 -38.26 20.73 11.47
N GLY A 117 -38.79 21.84 10.94
CA GLY A 117 -38.13 22.60 9.87
C GLY A 117 -38.53 22.14 8.47
N GLU A 118 -39.53 22.82 7.88
CA GLU A 118 -40.01 22.58 6.50
C GLU A 118 -40.12 23.91 5.70
N ARG A 119 -39.49 25.01 6.13
CA ARG A 119 -39.45 26.26 5.37
C ARG A 119 -38.00 26.67 5.08
N PRO A 120 -37.66 27.04 3.84
CA PRO A 120 -36.26 27.26 3.46
C PRO A 120 -35.70 28.58 3.98
N ASP A 121 -36.58 29.50 4.39
CA ASP A 121 -36.29 30.86 4.86
C ASP A 121 -36.27 31.02 6.38
N MET A 122 -36.45 29.95 7.16
CA MET A 122 -36.57 30.04 8.62
C MET A 122 -35.90 28.89 9.37
N GLU A 123 -35.34 29.21 10.53
CA GLU A 123 -34.76 28.24 11.46
C GLU A 123 -35.81 27.80 12.50
N ALA A 124 -36.11 26.50 12.56
CA ALA A 124 -37.00 25.93 13.57
C ALA A 124 -36.20 25.38 14.76
N ARG A 125 -36.49 25.83 15.99
CA ARG A 125 -35.91 25.29 17.23
C ARG A 125 -37.01 24.81 18.17
N LEU A 126 -37.15 23.51 18.34
CA LEU A 126 -38.12 22.88 19.23
C LEU A 126 -37.40 22.22 20.41
N THR A 127 -37.85 22.49 21.63
CA THR A 127 -37.27 21.93 22.87
C THR A 127 -38.34 21.25 23.71
N PHE A 128 -38.12 19.99 24.09
CA PHE A 128 -38.93 19.25 25.06
C PHE A 128 -38.29 19.30 26.44
N LEU A 129 -39.00 19.85 27.43
CA LEU A 129 -38.57 19.90 28.82
C LEU A 129 -39.62 19.25 29.73
N ASN A 130 -39.21 18.78 30.90
CA ASN A 130 -40.09 18.34 31.97
C ASN A 130 -39.59 18.89 33.29
N SER A 131 -40.30 19.89 33.81
CA SER A 131 -39.97 20.56 35.07
C SER A 131 -40.34 19.78 36.35
N PHE A 132 -40.97 18.61 36.20
CA PHE A 132 -41.48 17.82 37.33
C PHE A 132 -40.70 16.51 37.52
N SER A 133 -40.78 15.95 38.72
CA SER A 133 -40.10 14.70 39.08
C SER A 133 -40.77 13.44 38.52
N THR A 134 -41.94 13.55 37.89
CA THR A 134 -42.64 12.42 37.28
C THR A 134 -42.23 12.30 35.80
N PRO A 135 -41.77 11.11 35.35
CA PRO A 135 -41.44 10.87 33.93
C PRO A 135 -42.60 11.19 33.00
N ALA A 136 -42.29 11.83 31.88
CA ALA A 136 -43.25 12.15 30.83
C ALA A 136 -42.61 11.94 29.45
N SER A 137 -43.42 11.49 28.48
CA SER A 137 -42.96 11.15 27.14
C SER A 137 -43.72 11.88 26.05
N VAL A 138 -43.02 12.31 25.00
CA VAL A 138 -43.55 12.70 23.70
C VAL A 138 -43.53 11.49 22.79
N SER A 139 -44.68 11.07 22.27
CA SER A 139 -44.81 9.86 21.43
C SER A 139 -45.23 10.20 20.00
N VAL A 140 -44.41 9.84 19.02
CA VAL A 140 -44.62 10.11 17.58
C VAL A 140 -44.43 8.86 16.71
N GLY A 141 -44.95 8.88 15.50
CA GLY A 141 -44.91 7.78 14.53
C GLY A 141 -43.65 7.72 13.68
N SER A 142 -43.12 8.87 13.30
CA SER A 142 -41.86 9.04 12.59
C SER A 142 -41.30 10.43 12.93
N LEU A 143 -40.02 10.64 12.70
CA LEU A 143 -39.35 11.91 12.97
C LEU A 143 -38.60 12.38 11.72
N VAL A 144 -38.73 13.65 11.38
CA VAL A 144 -37.86 14.32 10.41
C VAL A 144 -37.41 15.64 11.02
N VAL A 145 -36.11 15.87 11.08
CA VAL A 145 -35.52 17.16 11.47
C VAL A 145 -34.81 17.71 10.23
N ALA A 146 -35.30 18.82 9.70
CA ALA A 146 -34.97 19.42 8.41
C ALA A 146 -35.36 18.56 7.19
N ASP A 147 -36.29 19.06 6.38
CA ASP A 147 -36.78 18.39 5.18
C ASP A 147 -37.02 19.35 4.00
N GLN A 148 -35.97 19.95 3.42
CA GLN A 148 -36.11 21.00 2.39
C GLN A 148 -35.42 20.72 1.05
N PRO A 149 -36.09 20.90 -0.08
CA PRO A 149 -35.48 20.62 -1.39
C PRO A 149 -34.35 21.60 -1.77
N THR A 150 -34.23 22.75 -1.11
CA THR A 150 -33.20 23.77 -1.38
C THR A 150 -32.30 23.95 -0.17
N ALA A 151 -30.98 23.95 -0.39
CA ALA A 151 -30.02 24.16 0.68
C ALA A 151 -30.18 25.53 1.34
N SER A 152 -30.34 25.51 2.67
CA SER A 152 -30.38 26.70 3.53
C SER A 152 -29.12 26.74 4.40
N ALA A 153 -28.70 27.94 4.79
CA ALA A 153 -27.61 28.12 5.75
C ALA A 153 -28.09 27.95 7.22
N LEU A 154 -29.40 27.74 7.42
CA LEU A 154 -30.04 27.63 8.72
C LEU A 154 -30.00 26.18 9.22
N THR A 155 -30.03 25.98 10.54
CA THR A 155 -30.02 24.63 11.14
C THR A 155 -31.26 24.42 11.99
N ASN A 156 -32.15 23.53 11.55
CA ASN A 156 -33.35 23.18 12.30
C ASN A 156 -32.99 22.22 13.44
N ARG A 157 -33.46 22.48 14.66
CA ARG A 157 -33.09 21.72 15.85
C ARG A 157 -34.31 21.19 16.60
N LEU A 158 -34.21 19.93 17.01
CA LEU A 158 -35.04 19.30 18.03
C LEU A 158 -34.19 18.96 19.26
N ALA A 159 -34.48 19.54 20.41
CA ALA A 159 -33.78 19.32 21.67
C ALA A 159 -34.66 18.61 22.70
N ILE A 160 -34.08 17.68 23.47
CA ILE A 160 -34.69 17.02 24.64
C ILE A 160 -33.84 17.38 25.85
N GLU A 161 -34.41 18.15 26.77
CA GLU A 161 -33.66 18.78 27.86
C GLU A 161 -34.41 18.57 29.18
N SER A 162 -34.05 17.55 29.96
CA SER A 162 -34.40 17.32 31.40
C SER A 162 -34.49 15.83 31.72
N ARG A 163 -34.16 15.47 32.97
CA ARG A 163 -34.16 14.12 33.55
C ARG A 163 -35.42 13.27 33.31
N PHE A 164 -36.56 13.91 33.13
CA PHE A 164 -37.85 13.25 33.07
C PHE A 164 -38.58 13.51 31.74
N ALA A 165 -37.91 14.07 30.74
CA ALA A 165 -38.42 14.18 29.37
C ALA A 165 -37.92 13.02 28.51
N THR A 166 -38.84 12.34 27.84
CA THR A 166 -38.53 11.26 26.88
C THR A 166 -39.17 11.56 25.53
N LEU A 167 -38.44 11.35 24.43
CA LEU A 167 -39.00 11.25 23.07
C LEU A 167 -39.08 9.77 22.67
N ASP A 168 -40.24 9.29 22.23
CA ASP A 168 -40.47 7.92 21.74
C ASP A 168 -40.98 7.96 20.30
N VAL A 169 -40.12 7.57 19.35
CA VAL A 169 -40.40 7.54 17.91
C VAL A 169 -40.66 6.10 17.49
N ALA A 170 -41.90 5.78 17.09
CA ALA A 170 -42.30 4.42 16.76
C ALA A 170 -41.75 3.89 15.42
N GLY A 171 -41.43 4.79 14.49
CA GLY A 171 -40.97 4.49 13.12
C GLY A 171 -39.65 5.19 12.80
N GLU A 172 -39.45 5.50 11.51
CA GLU A 172 -38.18 6.02 10.99
C GLU A 172 -37.88 7.45 11.48
N ALA A 173 -36.60 7.74 11.65
CA ALA A 173 -36.08 9.06 11.99
C ALA A 173 -35.06 9.53 10.94
N PHE A 174 -35.28 10.72 10.39
CA PHE A 174 -34.39 11.38 9.46
C PHE A 174 -33.88 12.68 10.08
N VAL A 175 -32.57 12.91 10.08
CA VAL A 175 -31.94 14.14 10.58
C VAL A 175 -31.08 14.71 9.47
N GLY A 176 -31.48 15.86 8.91
CA GLY A 176 -30.90 16.40 7.69
C GLY A 176 -31.25 15.54 6.47
N ARG A 177 -32.50 15.63 5.98
CA ARG A 177 -32.99 14.74 4.92
C ARG A 177 -32.70 15.24 3.51
N ARG A 178 -33.39 16.31 3.09
CA ARG A 178 -33.27 16.97 1.79
C ARG A 178 -32.55 18.29 2.00
N GLY A 179 -31.43 18.52 1.31
CA GLY A 179 -30.69 19.78 1.14
C GLY A 179 -30.25 20.62 2.36
N ASP A 180 -30.82 20.39 3.53
CA ASP A 180 -30.85 21.32 4.66
C ASP A 180 -30.20 20.72 5.91
N SER A 181 -29.89 21.59 6.88
CA SER A 181 -29.20 21.22 8.11
C SER A 181 -30.19 20.90 9.24
N GLY A 182 -30.13 19.69 9.78
CA GLY A 182 -30.98 19.24 10.89
C GLY A 182 -30.17 18.75 12.08
N GLU A 183 -30.64 19.04 13.30
CA GLU A 183 -29.98 18.61 14.54
C GLU A 183 -30.98 17.99 15.53
N LEU A 184 -30.69 16.77 16.00
CA LEU A 184 -31.36 16.15 17.14
C LEU A 184 -30.41 16.15 18.35
N PHE A 185 -30.77 16.90 19.39
CA PHE A 185 -29.93 17.09 20.56
C PHE A 185 -30.57 16.54 21.84
N VAL A 186 -29.94 15.57 22.49
CA VAL A 186 -30.38 14.98 23.76
C VAL A 186 -29.41 15.39 24.85
N GLN A 187 -29.89 16.15 25.85
CA GLN A 187 -29.05 16.64 26.94
C GLN A 187 -29.76 16.71 28.29
N SER A 188 -29.01 17.07 29.34
CA SER A 188 -29.54 17.33 30.68
C SER A 188 -30.37 16.18 31.26
N GLU A 189 -29.84 14.95 31.15
CA GLU A 189 -30.50 13.69 31.55
C GLU A 189 -31.76 13.33 30.72
N GLY A 190 -32.01 14.05 29.62
CA GLY A 190 -33.06 13.73 28.65
C GLY A 190 -32.87 12.38 27.98
N LYS A 191 -33.98 11.80 27.51
CA LYS A 191 -33.99 10.50 26.82
C LYS A 191 -34.68 10.58 25.47
N ALA A 192 -34.16 9.87 24.49
CA ALA A 192 -34.84 9.62 23.23
C ALA A 192 -34.77 8.12 22.90
N VAL A 193 -35.84 7.56 22.35
CA VAL A 193 -35.94 6.17 21.90
C VAL A 193 -36.49 6.19 20.49
N ILE A 194 -35.73 5.67 19.53
CA ILE A 194 -36.13 5.55 18.13
C ILE A 194 -36.27 4.08 17.79
N ARG A 195 -37.46 3.68 17.37
CA ARG A 195 -37.77 2.28 17.12
C ARG A 195 -37.53 1.89 15.66
N GLY A 196 -37.70 2.80 14.70
CA GLY A 196 -37.40 2.55 13.29
C GLY A 196 -35.98 2.90 12.87
N ALA A 197 -35.72 2.84 11.56
CA ALA A 197 -34.40 3.19 11.01
C ALA A 197 -34.01 4.64 11.29
N ILE A 198 -32.72 4.90 11.44
CA ILE A 198 -32.16 6.24 11.65
C ILE A 198 -31.30 6.60 10.44
N SER A 199 -31.58 7.71 9.76
CA SER A 199 -30.71 8.25 8.70
C SER A 199 -30.30 9.67 9.05
N ILE A 200 -28.99 9.93 9.03
CA ILE A 200 -28.38 11.24 9.33
C ILE A 200 -27.66 11.69 8.06
N GLY A 201 -28.01 12.86 7.49
CA GLY A 201 -27.45 13.32 6.21
C GLY A 201 -27.90 12.42 5.04
N THR A 202 -29.20 12.35 4.79
CA THR A 202 -29.83 11.36 3.92
C THR A 202 -29.50 11.56 2.43
N GLU A 203 -29.74 12.76 1.90
CA GLU A 203 -29.54 13.09 0.48
C GLU A 203 -28.30 13.96 0.25
N GLN A 204 -27.85 14.03 -1.00
CA GLN A 204 -26.71 14.84 -1.39
C GLN A 204 -26.92 16.32 -1.03
N GLY A 205 -25.96 16.90 -0.31
CA GLY A 205 -26.00 18.28 0.18
C GLY A 205 -26.78 18.49 1.49
N ALA A 206 -27.49 17.48 2.01
CA ALA A 206 -28.11 17.54 3.33
C ALA A 206 -27.06 17.39 4.44
N LYS A 207 -27.29 18.05 5.58
CA LYS A 207 -26.43 17.94 6.77
C LYS A 207 -27.24 17.50 7.99
N GLY A 208 -26.88 16.41 8.61
CA GLY A 208 -27.53 15.93 9.83
C GLY A 208 -26.57 15.87 11.00
N GLU A 209 -27.00 16.29 12.19
CA GLU A 209 -26.27 16.07 13.44
C GLU A 209 -27.18 15.43 14.50
N VAL A 210 -26.74 14.31 15.08
CA VAL A 210 -27.34 13.74 16.28
C VAL A 210 -26.33 13.87 17.41
N ARG A 211 -26.71 14.55 18.48
CA ARG A 211 -25.83 14.81 19.62
C ARG A 211 -26.47 14.34 20.92
N VAL A 212 -25.72 13.60 21.72
CA VAL A 212 -26.10 13.11 23.04
C VAL A 212 -25.06 13.59 24.05
N THR A 213 -25.46 14.41 25.02
CA THR A 213 -24.53 14.96 26.02
C THR A 213 -25.08 14.81 27.44
N GLY A 214 -24.39 14.06 28.29
CA GLY A 214 -24.77 13.89 29.70
C GLY A 214 -24.30 15.04 30.61
N LEU A 215 -24.70 15.01 31.88
CA LEU A 215 -24.20 15.90 32.95
C LEU A 215 -23.91 15.07 34.21
N GLY A 216 -22.64 14.75 34.48
CA GLY A 216 -22.21 14.13 35.74
C GLY A 216 -22.60 12.65 35.89
N ALA A 217 -23.06 12.23 37.07
CA ALA A 217 -23.27 10.81 37.40
C ALA A 217 -24.56 10.17 36.81
N GLN A 218 -25.30 10.89 35.96
CA GLN A 218 -26.55 10.42 35.35
C GLN A 218 -26.51 10.64 33.82
N PRO A 219 -26.51 9.57 33.01
CA PRO A 219 -26.33 9.69 31.56
C PRO A 219 -27.61 10.14 30.85
N SER A 220 -27.48 11.10 29.92
CA SER A 220 -28.46 11.28 28.84
C SER A 220 -28.37 10.09 27.89
N SER A 221 -29.51 9.61 27.38
CA SER A 221 -29.52 8.40 26.56
C SER A 221 -30.33 8.52 25.28
N LEU A 222 -29.74 8.14 24.15
CA LEU A 222 -30.47 7.82 22.93
C LEU A 222 -30.49 6.29 22.76
N GLY A 223 -31.66 5.71 22.62
CA GLY A 223 -31.79 4.29 22.36
C GLY A 223 -32.46 3.95 21.04
N HIS A 224 -32.12 2.77 20.53
CA HIS A 224 -32.74 2.16 19.36
C HIS A 224 -33.44 0.84 19.74
N SER A 225 -34.57 0.48 19.10
CA SER A 225 -35.42 -0.59 19.67
C SER A 225 -36.15 -1.57 18.73
N LEU A 226 -35.89 -1.67 17.42
CA LEU A 226 -36.47 -2.76 16.60
C LEU A 226 -35.43 -3.58 15.84
N GLU A 227 -35.68 -4.89 15.85
CA GLU A 227 -34.91 -5.90 15.14
C GLU A 227 -34.92 -5.65 13.63
N GLY A 228 -33.74 -5.76 13.00
CA GLY A 228 -33.57 -5.67 11.55
C GLY A 228 -33.61 -4.24 10.96
N ARG A 229 -33.75 -3.18 11.77
CA ARG A 229 -33.70 -1.79 11.28
C ARG A 229 -32.28 -1.25 11.23
N SER A 230 -31.99 -0.41 10.24
CA SER A 230 -30.64 0.11 9.96
C SER A 230 -30.43 1.52 10.51
N MET A 231 -29.18 1.85 10.78
CA MET A 231 -28.74 3.21 11.07
C MET A 231 -27.67 3.62 10.04
N ALA A 232 -27.86 4.77 9.40
CA ALA A 232 -26.93 5.33 8.44
C ALA A 232 -26.49 6.73 8.88
N ILE A 233 -25.18 6.93 8.96
CA ILE A 233 -24.54 8.20 9.31
C ILE A 233 -23.80 8.68 8.07
N GLY A 234 -24.29 9.75 7.43
CA GLY A 234 -23.79 10.20 6.13
C GLY A 234 -24.21 9.24 5.02
N GLU A 235 -25.52 9.15 4.75
CA GLU A 235 -26.04 8.23 3.74
C GLU A 235 -25.63 8.68 2.32
N SER A 236 -26.02 9.90 1.93
CA SER A 236 -25.55 10.54 0.69
C SER A 236 -25.08 11.99 0.90
N GLY A 237 -25.34 12.56 2.08
CA GLY A 237 -24.90 13.88 2.53
C GLY A 237 -23.92 13.79 3.70
N GLU A 238 -23.82 14.86 4.49
CA GLU A 238 -22.96 14.94 5.67
C GLU A 238 -23.74 14.51 6.92
N GLY A 239 -23.29 13.47 7.62
CA GLY A 239 -23.90 12.99 8.84
C GLY A 239 -22.93 13.00 10.02
N LEU A 240 -23.30 13.66 11.10
CA LEU A 240 -22.53 13.75 12.33
C LEU A 240 -23.28 13.06 13.48
N PHE A 241 -22.61 12.17 14.20
CA PHE A 241 -23.13 11.51 15.39
C PHE A 241 -22.17 11.70 16.55
N ARG A 242 -22.63 12.30 17.66
CA ARG A 242 -21.75 12.69 18.77
C ARG A 242 -22.32 12.25 20.11
N VAL A 243 -21.51 11.52 20.89
CA VAL A 243 -21.82 11.12 22.27
C VAL A 243 -20.74 11.66 23.19
N GLY A 244 -21.10 12.41 24.22
CA GLY A 244 -20.13 13.02 25.12
C GLY A 244 -20.66 13.37 26.51
N GLY A 245 -19.77 13.81 27.39
CA GLY A 245 -20.13 14.29 28.74
C GLY A 245 -20.89 13.26 29.59
N THR A 246 -20.49 11.98 29.55
CA THR A 246 -21.21 10.83 30.14
C THR A 246 -22.52 10.46 29.44
N GLY A 247 -22.73 10.91 28.20
CA GLY A 247 -23.86 10.49 27.37
C GLY A 247 -23.74 9.02 26.96
N SER A 248 -24.87 8.38 26.71
CA SER A 248 -24.92 6.99 26.27
C SER A 248 -25.80 6.84 25.03
N PHE A 249 -25.29 6.17 24.00
CA PHE A 249 -26.15 5.55 23.01
C PHE A 249 -26.22 4.06 23.32
N ALA A 250 -27.41 3.55 23.59
CA ALA A 250 -27.58 2.15 23.97
C ALA A 250 -28.93 1.64 23.50
N GLY A 251 -29.01 0.37 23.06
CA GLY A 251 -30.29 -0.31 22.86
C GLY A 251 -31.23 -0.11 24.06
N ALA A 252 -32.53 0.06 23.83
CA ALA A 252 -33.49 0.35 24.90
C ALA A 252 -33.52 -0.80 25.93
N SER A 253 -32.87 -0.59 27.07
CA SER A 253 -32.61 -1.52 28.19
C SER A 253 -31.60 -2.64 27.91
N ALA A 254 -30.65 -2.79 28.84
CA ALA A 254 -29.41 -3.53 28.71
C ALA A 254 -29.52 -5.06 28.49
N TYR A 255 -30.71 -5.67 28.44
CA TYR A 255 -30.83 -7.14 28.38
C TYR A 255 -32.06 -7.71 27.66
N SER A 256 -32.81 -6.91 26.90
CA SER A 256 -33.84 -7.47 26.00
C SER A 256 -34.27 -6.42 24.97
N LEU A 257 -33.90 -6.58 23.69
CA LEU A 257 -34.63 -6.22 22.46
C LEU A 257 -33.70 -6.34 21.23
N GLY A 258 -34.26 -6.64 20.06
CA GLY A 258 -33.57 -7.28 18.92
C GLY A 258 -32.44 -6.51 18.22
N ARG A 259 -31.61 -7.28 17.52
CA ARG A 259 -30.40 -6.88 16.78
C ARG A 259 -30.71 -5.91 15.64
N MET A 260 -29.97 -4.82 15.52
CA MET A 260 -30.09 -3.90 14.38
C MET A 260 -29.73 -4.62 13.07
N GLY A 261 -30.32 -4.21 11.95
CA GLY A 261 -29.97 -4.74 10.63
C GLY A 261 -28.55 -4.33 10.23
N THR A 262 -28.34 -3.09 9.79
CA THR A 262 -27.02 -2.62 9.39
C THR A 262 -26.74 -1.24 9.98
N MET A 263 -25.58 -1.08 10.63
CA MET A 263 -25.01 0.22 11.01
C MET A 263 -23.97 0.61 9.96
N ILE A 264 -24.13 1.77 9.32
CA ILE A 264 -23.18 2.26 8.31
C ILE A 264 -22.78 3.70 8.63
N VAL A 265 -21.48 3.98 8.55
CA VAL A 265 -20.91 5.33 8.58
C VAL A 265 -20.29 5.60 7.22
N GLY A 266 -20.82 6.54 6.44
CA GLY A 266 -20.42 6.78 5.05
C GLY A 266 -20.96 5.72 4.09
N THR A 267 -22.23 5.85 3.69
CA THR A 267 -22.94 4.80 2.92
C THR A 267 -22.67 4.87 1.42
N ASN A 268 -23.18 5.91 0.74
CA ASN A 268 -23.08 6.06 -0.72
C ASN A 268 -21.83 6.86 -1.11
N ALA A 269 -21.44 6.84 -2.38
CA ALA A 269 -20.21 7.47 -2.88
C ALA A 269 -20.02 8.96 -2.52
N THR A 270 -21.12 9.70 -2.33
CA THR A 270 -21.08 11.12 -1.92
C THR A 270 -21.27 11.33 -0.41
N GLY A 271 -21.60 10.27 0.33
CA GLY A 271 -21.90 10.31 1.75
C GLY A 271 -20.64 10.48 2.60
N VAL A 272 -20.70 11.40 3.55
CA VAL A 272 -19.64 11.66 4.53
C VAL A 272 -20.23 11.48 5.92
N GLY A 273 -19.86 10.38 6.58
CA GLY A 273 -20.30 10.04 7.93
C GLY A 273 -19.19 10.23 8.95
N THR A 274 -19.47 10.89 10.07
CA THR A 274 -18.55 10.96 11.21
C THR A 274 -19.28 10.67 12.51
N ALA A 275 -18.86 9.62 13.21
CA ALA A 275 -19.30 9.29 14.55
C ALA A 275 -18.18 9.57 15.56
N THR A 276 -18.51 10.15 16.71
CA THR A 276 -17.53 10.46 17.76
C THR A 276 -18.11 10.18 19.14
N VAL A 277 -17.45 9.31 19.89
CA VAL A 277 -17.73 9.04 21.30
C VAL A 277 -16.56 9.60 22.10
N GLN A 278 -16.83 10.50 23.05
CA GLN A 278 -15.77 11.21 23.75
C GLN A 278 -16.00 11.39 25.26
N GLY A 279 -14.93 11.27 26.02
CA GLY A 279 -14.90 11.54 27.45
C GLY A 279 -15.24 10.33 28.31
N ALA A 280 -14.59 10.25 29.47
CA ALA A 280 -14.82 9.20 30.46
C ALA A 280 -16.30 9.05 30.82
N GLY A 281 -16.79 7.80 30.80
CA GLY A 281 -18.18 7.45 31.10
C GLY A 281 -19.16 7.68 29.94
N SER A 282 -18.71 8.20 28.79
CA SER A 282 -19.51 8.20 27.56
C SER A 282 -19.41 6.84 26.87
N SER A 283 -20.54 6.32 26.38
CA SER A 283 -20.59 4.99 25.77
C SER A 283 -21.44 4.94 24.51
N TRP A 284 -20.99 4.21 23.50
CA TRP A 284 -21.81 3.81 22.36
C TRP A 284 -21.89 2.28 22.32
N MET A 285 -23.07 1.74 22.61
CA MET A 285 -23.30 0.31 22.79
C MET A 285 -24.42 -0.19 21.88
N PHE A 286 -24.15 -1.17 21.02
CA PHE A 286 -25.18 -1.73 20.14
C PHE A 286 -24.89 -3.14 19.61
N ASP A 287 -25.97 -3.85 19.29
CA ASP A 287 -25.94 -5.14 18.60
C ASP A 287 -26.39 -4.92 17.16
N ALA A 288 -25.62 -5.40 16.18
CA ALA A 288 -25.93 -5.27 14.76
C ALA A 288 -25.69 -6.57 13.99
N ASP A 289 -26.40 -6.77 12.88
CA ASP A 289 -26.08 -7.83 11.94
C ASP A 289 -24.79 -7.49 11.19
N ARG A 290 -24.67 -6.23 10.76
CA ARG A 290 -23.50 -5.68 10.08
C ARG A 290 -23.11 -4.30 10.60
N PHE A 291 -21.82 -4.02 10.72
CA PHE A 291 -21.26 -2.70 11.03
C PHE A 291 -20.17 -2.33 10.03
N ILE A 292 -20.41 -1.27 9.24
CA ILE A 292 -19.52 -0.88 8.15
C ILE A 292 -19.12 0.59 8.29
N VAL A 293 -17.82 0.87 8.23
CA VAL A 293 -17.25 2.22 8.21
C VAL A 293 -16.64 2.46 6.84
N GLY A 294 -17.24 3.33 6.02
CA GLY A 294 -16.84 3.59 4.64
C GLY A 294 -17.27 2.48 3.68
N LEU A 295 -18.58 2.38 3.39
CA LEU A 295 -19.11 1.37 2.46
C LEU A 295 -18.76 1.74 1.00
N PHE A 296 -19.34 2.81 0.48
CA PHE A 296 -18.95 3.44 -0.79
C PHE A 296 -18.49 4.89 -0.58
N GLY A 297 -18.84 5.50 0.55
CA GLY A 297 -18.50 6.88 0.90
C GLY A 297 -17.35 6.99 1.90
N GLN A 298 -17.26 8.15 2.55
CA GLN A 298 -16.28 8.42 3.59
C GLN A 298 -16.90 8.19 4.97
N GLY A 299 -16.35 7.26 5.74
CA GLY A 299 -16.78 6.94 7.09
C GLY A 299 -15.66 7.16 8.10
N THR A 300 -15.97 7.84 9.21
CA THR A 300 -15.02 8.05 10.31
C THR A 300 -15.68 7.74 11.65
N VAL A 301 -15.01 6.95 12.50
CA VAL A 301 -15.44 6.68 13.88
C VAL A 301 -14.30 7.04 14.83
N ASN A 302 -14.57 7.94 15.77
CA ASN A 302 -13.59 8.37 16.78
C ASN A 302 -14.04 7.93 18.18
N VAL A 303 -13.17 7.26 18.93
CA VAL A 303 -13.38 6.86 20.33
C VAL A 303 -12.26 7.47 21.16
N VAL A 304 -12.54 8.56 21.86
CA VAL A 304 -11.47 9.42 22.42
C VAL A 304 -11.68 9.80 23.88
N ASN A 305 -10.60 10.17 24.57
CA ASN A 305 -10.62 10.71 25.93
C ASN A 305 -11.31 9.82 26.99
N GLY A 306 -11.10 8.50 26.96
CA GLY A 306 -11.65 7.56 27.94
C GLY A 306 -13.05 7.03 27.62
N ALA A 307 -13.49 7.16 26.38
CA ALA A 307 -14.81 6.71 25.92
C ALA A 307 -14.86 5.20 25.62
N LEU A 308 -16.06 4.63 25.62
CA LEU A 308 -16.29 3.22 25.28
C LEU A 308 -17.15 3.09 24.02
N LEU A 309 -16.67 2.36 23.02
CA LEU A 309 -17.46 1.78 21.93
C LEU A 309 -17.58 0.27 22.19
N ASP A 310 -18.79 -0.25 22.32
CA ASP A 310 -19.05 -1.67 22.62
C ASP A 310 -20.03 -2.23 21.59
N THR A 311 -19.53 -3.09 20.71
CA THR A 311 -20.26 -3.63 19.57
C THR A 311 -20.41 -5.14 19.69
N ASP A 312 -21.58 -5.63 19.30
CA ASP A 312 -21.84 -7.07 19.17
C ASP A 312 -22.35 -7.37 17.76
N THR A 313 -21.43 -7.64 16.84
CA THR A 313 -21.76 -7.82 15.42
C THR A 313 -21.99 -9.31 15.10
N LEU A 314 -22.85 -9.65 14.12
CA LEU A 314 -23.16 -11.07 13.81
C LEU A 314 -22.55 -11.57 12.52
N ASN A 315 -22.60 -10.81 11.44
CA ASN A 315 -22.26 -11.28 10.09
C ASN A 315 -21.04 -10.56 9.49
N GLU A 316 -20.95 -9.24 9.62
CA GLU A 316 -19.91 -8.46 8.93
C GLU A 316 -19.50 -7.22 9.75
N LEU A 317 -18.20 -7.06 9.98
CA LEU A 317 -17.61 -5.83 10.51
C LEU A 317 -16.44 -5.41 9.64
N THR A 318 -16.62 -4.33 8.87
CA THR A 318 -15.67 -3.91 7.83
C THR A 318 -15.35 -2.42 7.92
N ILE A 319 -14.08 -2.06 7.82
CA ILE A 319 -13.58 -0.69 7.68
C ILE A 319 -13.01 -0.55 6.26
N GLY A 320 -13.57 0.34 5.43
CA GLY A 320 -13.15 0.56 4.04
C GLY A 320 -13.51 -0.59 3.11
N ALA A 321 -14.79 -0.73 2.77
CA ALA A 321 -15.31 -1.96 2.15
C ALA A 321 -15.17 -2.05 0.62
N ASN A 322 -15.20 -0.94 -0.12
CA ASN A 322 -15.21 -0.95 -1.59
C ASN A 322 -14.22 0.05 -2.20
N PRO A 323 -13.78 -0.17 -3.46
CA PRO A 323 -12.94 0.80 -4.17
C PRO A 323 -13.57 2.19 -4.23
N GLY A 324 -12.77 3.22 -3.97
CA GLY A 324 -13.21 4.62 -3.94
C GLY A 324 -13.89 5.06 -2.63
N SER A 325 -14.12 4.16 -1.67
CA SER A 325 -14.56 4.52 -0.32
C SER A 325 -13.37 4.91 0.58
N THR A 326 -13.64 5.43 1.78
CA THR A 326 -12.62 5.59 2.83
C THR A 326 -13.24 5.24 4.16
N GLY A 327 -12.65 4.28 4.88
CA GLY A 327 -13.07 3.93 6.23
C GLY A 327 -11.97 4.23 7.24
N LEU A 328 -12.26 5.03 8.27
CA LEU A 328 -11.31 5.35 9.33
C LEU A 328 -11.93 5.08 10.70
N VAL A 329 -11.23 4.34 11.56
CA VAL A 329 -11.55 4.21 12.98
C VAL A 329 -10.33 4.62 13.81
N ASP A 330 -10.51 5.60 14.70
CA ASP A 330 -9.46 6.13 15.57
C ASP A 330 -9.86 5.96 17.05
N VAL A 331 -9.15 5.09 17.76
CA VAL A 331 -9.31 4.85 19.20
C VAL A 331 -8.14 5.48 19.93
N ARG A 332 -8.37 6.59 20.63
CA ARG A 332 -7.26 7.43 21.14
C ARG A 332 -7.37 7.82 22.61
N GLY A 333 -6.24 7.73 23.29
CA GLY A 333 -6.06 8.19 24.65
C GLY A 333 -6.37 7.12 25.69
N ALA A 334 -5.68 7.20 26.83
CA ALA A 334 -5.80 6.26 27.92
C ALA A 334 -7.27 6.02 28.35
N GLY A 335 -7.65 4.75 28.39
CA GLY A 335 -8.99 4.30 28.76
C GLY A 335 -10.04 4.39 27.65
N SER A 336 -9.69 4.93 26.46
CA SER A 336 -10.54 4.83 25.28
C SER A 336 -10.51 3.41 24.74
N ARG A 337 -11.68 2.79 24.58
CA ARG A 337 -11.79 1.37 24.25
C ARG A 337 -12.82 1.13 23.17
N TRP A 338 -12.48 0.31 22.20
CA TRP A 338 -13.44 -0.36 21.32
C TRP A 338 -13.45 -1.84 21.62
N ILE A 339 -14.60 -2.39 21.99
CA ILE A 339 -14.83 -3.82 22.22
C ILE A 339 -15.77 -4.34 21.14
N GLU A 340 -15.33 -5.32 20.35
CA GLU A 340 -16.20 -6.15 19.50
C GLU A 340 -16.30 -7.55 20.10
N ARG A 341 -17.53 -7.98 20.38
CA ARG A 341 -17.79 -9.17 21.20
C ARG A 341 -17.81 -10.49 20.45
N ARG A 342 -18.11 -10.51 19.14
CA ARG A 342 -18.32 -11.76 18.41
C ARG A 342 -17.58 -11.82 17.08
N GLN A 343 -17.60 -10.75 16.30
CA GLN A 343 -17.04 -10.77 14.95
C GLN A 343 -15.55 -10.40 14.90
N SER A 344 -14.91 -10.79 13.80
CA SER A 344 -13.59 -10.29 13.43
C SER A 344 -13.73 -8.87 12.89
N ILE A 345 -12.76 -8.00 13.20
CA ILE A 345 -12.67 -6.68 12.57
C ILE A 345 -11.90 -6.84 11.26
N THR A 346 -12.55 -6.55 10.12
CA THR A 346 -11.89 -6.56 8.81
C THR A 346 -11.50 -5.15 8.39
N VAL A 347 -10.22 -4.91 8.16
CA VAL A 347 -9.69 -3.66 7.59
C VAL A 347 -9.47 -3.91 6.10
N GLY A 348 -10.37 -3.37 5.27
CA GLY A 348 -10.37 -3.54 3.82
C GLY A 348 -9.38 -2.62 3.10
N PRO A 349 -9.32 -2.68 1.76
CA PRO A 349 -8.29 -2.02 0.95
C PRO A 349 -8.25 -0.49 1.05
N THR A 350 -9.33 0.14 1.50
CA THR A 350 -9.44 1.59 1.72
C THR A 350 -9.67 1.92 3.20
N GLY A 351 -9.39 0.94 4.07
CA GLY A 351 -9.66 0.96 5.49
C GLY A 351 -8.43 1.29 6.32
N THR A 352 -8.64 2.08 7.37
CA THR A 352 -7.63 2.44 8.35
C THR A 352 -8.18 2.22 9.76
N LEU A 353 -7.48 1.41 10.55
CA LEU A 353 -7.71 1.26 11.99
C LEU A 353 -6.53 1.85 12.76
N ALA A 354 -6.81 2.75 13.69
CA ALA A 354 -5.81 3.41 14.50
C ALA A 354 -6.09 3.25 16.00
N ALA A 355 -5.06 2.91 16.76
CA ALA A 355 -5.08 2.86 18.22
C ALA A 355 -3.92 3.66 18.79
N TYR A 356 -4.17 4.88 19.28
CA TYR A 356 -3.12 5.83 19.70
C TYR A 356 -3.19 6.20 21.19
N ASP A 357 -2.08 6.66 21.75
CA ASP A 357 -1.96 7.24 23.09
C ASP A 357 -2.54 6.34 24.20
N GLY A 358 -2.34 5.02 24.09
CA GLY A 358 -2.89 4.02 25.02
C GLY A 358 -4.36 3.65 24.79
N GLY A 359 -4.94 3.98 23.63
CA GLY A 359 -6.22 3.45 23.18
C GLY A 359 -6.17 1.93 22.97
N THR A 360 -7.30 1.24 23.16
CA THR A 360 -7.36 -0.22 23.09
C THR A 360 -8.50 -0.70 22.17
N VAL A 361 -8.19 -1.64 21.28
CA VAL A 361 -9.16 -2.34 20.43
C VAL A 361 -9.20 -3.81 20.82
N GLU A 362 -10.35 -4.30 21.27
CA GLU A 362 -10.55 -5.65 21.78
C GLU A 362 -11.52 -6.41 20.86
N ALA A 363 -11.00 -7.41 20.14
CA ALA A 363 -11.80 -8.29 19.29
C ALA A 363 -11.24 -9.72 19.31
N SER A 364 -12.00 -10.70 18.80
CA SER A 364 -11.47 -12.07 18.64
C SER A 364 -10.30 -12.10 17.64
N SER A 365 -10.40 -11.28 16.60
CA SER A 365 -9.35 -11.11 15.60
C SER A 365 -9.49 -9.79 14.85
N VAL A 366 -8.35 -9.29 14.36
CA VAL A 366 -8.25 -8.19 13.39
C VAL A 366 -7.62 -8.76 12.12
N ILE A 367 -8.33 -8.63 11.00
CA ILE A 367 -7.89 -9.10 9.69
C ILE A 367 -7.59 -7.88 8.84
N VAL A 368 -6.33 -7.72 8.45
CA VAL A 368 -5.87 -6.62 7.59
C VAL A 368 -5.78 -7.17 6.17
N LEU A 369 -6.68 -6.75 5.29
CA LEU A 369 -6.67 -7.14 3.88
C LEU A 369 -5.64 -6.32 3.08
N PRO A 370 -5.27 -6.75 1.87
CA PRO A 370 -4.38 -5.99 0.99
C PRO A 370 -4.86 -4.55 0.79
N GLY A 371 -3.94 -3.59 0.96
CA GLY A 371 -4.22 -2.15 0.97
C GLY A 371 -4.77 -1.59 2.30
N GLY A 372 -5.28 -2.45 3.18
CA GLY A 372 -5.74 -2.06 4.52
C GLY A 372 -4.58 -1.73 5.46
N GLN A 373 -4.83 -0.82 6.40
CA GLN A 373 -3.78 -0.27 7.26
C GLN A 373 -4.17 -0.25 8.74
N VAL A 374 -3.25 -0.66 9.60
CA VAL A 374 -3.36 -0.56 11.06
C VAL A 374 -2.22 0.29 11.60
N PHE A 375 -2.53 1.31 12.39
CA PHE A 375 -1.57 2.25 12.96
C PHE A 375 -1.67 2.34 14.47
N GLY A 376 -0.56 2.72 15.10
CA GLY A 376 -0.58 3.33 16.43
C GLY A 376 0.41 2.79 17.45
N ASP A 377 0.35 3.35 18.65
CA ASP A 377 1.14 3.01 19.83
C ASP A 377 0.24 2.48 20.99
N GLY A 378 -0.98 2.09 20.65
CA GLY A 378 -1.95 1.48 21.55
C GLY A 378 -1.87 -0.05 21.57
N ALA A 379 -2.97 -0.67 22.00
CA ALA A 379 -3.06 -2.11 22.15
C ALA A 379 -4.20 -2.73 21.33
N LEU A 380 -3.91 -3.88 20.70
CA LEU A 380 -4.88 -4.81 20.15
C LEU A 380 -5.05 -5.97 21.13
N GLY A 381 -6.18 -5.99 21.82
CA GLY A 381 -6.49 -6.85 22.96
C GLY A 381 -6.15 -6.21 24.31
N SER A 382 -6.54 -6.86 25.41
CA SER A 382 -6.40 -6.32 26.76
C SER A 382 -6.15 -7.40 27.82
N PHE A 383 -5.37 -7.05 28.85
CA PHE A 383 -5.18 -7.88 30.05
C PHE A 383 -6.22 -7.64 31.14
N ASP A 384 -6.74 -6.41 31.23
CA ASP A 384 -7.68 -6.01 32.28
C ASP A 384 -9.01 -6.78 32.16
N PHE A 385 -9.30 -7.25 30.94
CA PHE A 385 -10.38 -8.17 30.59
C PHE A 385 -9.76 -9.15 29.58
N PRO A 386 -9.54 -10.44 29.90
CA PRO A 386 -8.68 -11.33 29.11
C PRO A 386 -9.29 -11.65 27.74
N VAL A 387 -9.20 -10.69 26.84
CA VAL A 387 -9.61 -10.77 25.44
C VAL A 387 -8.33 -10.89 24.64
N ILE A 388 -8.14 -12.08 24.11
CA ILE A 388 -7.03 -12.39 23.21
C ILE A 388 -7.45 -11.92 21.82
N THR A 389 -6.66 -11.04 21.22
CA THR A 389 -6.88 -10.52 19.87
C THR A 389 -5.78 -11.02 18.96
N ASN A 390 -6.14 -11.91 18.03
CA ASN A 390 -5.21 -12.37 17.00
C ASN A 390 -5.21 -11.41 15.81
N VAL A 391 -4.04 -11.13 15.24
CA VAL A 391 -3.89 -10.28 14.06
C VAL A 391 -3.49 -11.16 12.87
N LEU A 392 -4.23 -11.06 11.77
CA LEU A 392 -3.88 -11.63 10.47
C LEU A 392 -3.55 -10.48 9.52
N ASN A 393 -2.29 -10.33 9.14
CA ASN A 393 -1.80 -9.22 8.33
C ASN A 393 -1.52 -9.66 6.87
N LEU A 394 -2.36 -9.19 5.94
CA LEU A 394 -2.15 -9.21 4.48
C LEU A 394 -2.05 -7.79 3.89
N GLY A 395 -2.00 -6.77 4.75
CA GLY A 395 -1.91 -5.36 4.38
C GLY A 395 -0.73 -4.73 5.10
N SER A 396 -0.94 -3.60 5.79
CA SER A 396 0.14 -2.90 6.48
C SER A 396 -0.15 -2.73 7.97
N VAL A 397 0.82 -3.08 8.81
CA VAL A 397 0.83 -2.77 10.25
C VAL A 397 1.99 -1.82 10.55
N ARG A 398 1.68 -0.67 11.16
CA ARG A 398 2.61 0.41 11.51
C ARG A 398 2.52 0.75 13.00
N PRO A 399 3.43 0.26 13.84
CA PRO A 399 3.59 0.78 15.18
C PRO A 399 4.15 2.20 15.10
N GLU A 400 3.39 3.23 15.45
CA GLU A 400 3.85 4.62 15.41
C GLU A 400 3.01 5.51 16.32
N LEU A 401 3.57 6.65 16.72
CA LEU A 401 2.81 7.72 17.35
C LEU A 401 1.96 8.44 16.31
N ALA A 402 0.89 9.12 16.71
CA ALA A 402 0.06 9.92 15.80
C ALA A 402 0.81 11.07 15.10
N SER A 403 2.05 11.35 15.53
CA SER A 403 2.97 12.31 14.91
C SER A 403 3.82 11.72 13.78
N GLY A 404 3.74 10.40 13.53
CA GLY A 404 4.64 9.66 12.63
C GLY A 404 5.98 9.28 13.26
N ALA A 405 6.20 9.61 14.54
CA ALA A 405 7.40 9.21 15.27
C ALA A 405 7.32 7.74 15.76
N PRO A 406 8.47 7.11 16.05
CA PRO A 406 8.54 5.77 16.62
C PRO A 406 7.60 5.54 17.82
N GLY A 407 6.78 4.49 17.76
CA GLY A 407 5.81 4.12 18.79
C GLY A 407 5.81 2.62 19.07
N THR A 408 5.23 2.20 20.21
CA THR A 408 5.14 0.79 20.58
C THR A 408 3.70 0.32 20.53
N MET A 409 3.39 -0.61 19.63
CA MET A 409 2.08 -1.25 19.55
C MET A 409 2.13 -2.60 20.26
N SER A 410 1.13 -2.91 21.10
CA SER A 410 1.01 -4.22 21.76
C SER A 410 -0.09 -5.06 21.13
N VAL A 411 0.19 -6.34 20.87
CA VAL A 411 -0.77 -7.37 20.48
C VAL A 411 -0.88 -8.39 21.61
N VAL A 412 -2.03 -8.36 22.30
CA VAL A 412 -2.40 -9.32 23.35
C VAL A 412 -3.00 -10.56 22.67
N GLY A 413 -2.16 -11.29 21.95
CA GLY A 413 -2.55 -12.47 21.17
C GLY A 413 -1.46 -12.89 20.19
N ASN A 414 -1.83 -13.63 19.16
CA ASN A 414 -0.90 -14.04 18.11
C ASN A 414 -0.88 -13.03 16.96
N TYR A 415 0.26 -12.92 16.30
CA TYR A 415 0.47 -12.12 15.10
C TYR A 415 0.86 -13.05 13.95
N PHE A 416 0.05 -13.09 12.91
CA PHE A 416 0.29 -13.87 11.70
C PHE A 416 0.47 -12.90 10.55
N GLN A 417 1.67 -12.81 10.01
CA GLN A 417 1.92 -12.07 8.79
C GLN A 417 1.96 -13.06 7.63
N VAL A 418 1.08 -12.86 6.65
CA VAL A 418 1.00 -13.76 5.51
C VAL A 418 2.02 -13.29 4.48
N GLY A 419 2.88 -14.21 4.04
CA GLY A 419 3.58 -14.05 2.77
C GLY A 419 2.58 -13.97 1.61
N PRO A 420 3.01 -13.61 0.41
CA PRO A 420 2.08 -13.60 -0.72
C PRO A 420 1.53 -15.05 -0.94
N PRO A 421 0.38 -15.29 -1.60
CA PRO A 421 -0.03 -16.64 -2.00
C PRO A 421 0.68 -17.07 -3.30
N PRO A 422 0.99 -18.36 -3.53
CA PRO A 422 1.58 -18.79 -4.79
C PRO A 422 0.65 -18.45 -5.98
N GLY A 423 1.12 -17.63 -6.92
CA GLY A 423 0.46 -17.37 -8.20
C GLY A 423 -0.62 -16.27 -8.26
N GLU A 424 -0.66 -15.28 -7.35
CA GLU A 424 -1.62 -14.15 -7.43
C GLU A 424 -1.00 -12.77 -7.71
N SER A 425 -1.50 -12.06 -8.74
CA SER A 425 -0.96 -10.83 -9.39
C SER A 425 -1.12 -9.50 -8.64
N LEU A 426 -1.44 -9.51 -7.36
CA LEU A 426 -1.65 -8.28 -6.58
C LEU A 426 -0.78 -8.40 -5.33
N ASP A 427 -0.04 -7.36 -4.96
CA ASP A 427 0.71 -7.31 -3.69
C ASP A 427 -0.25 -7.50 -2.51
N ARG A 428 -0.43 -8.75 -2.09
CA ARG A 428 -1.26 -9.19 -0.97
C ARG A 428 -0.40 -9.59 0.23
N SER A 429 0.89 -9.25 0.19
CA SER A 429 1.86 -9.59 1.21
C SER A 429 1.59 -8.74 2.45
N GLY A 430 1.51 -9.38 3.61
CA GLY A 430 1.54 -8.66 4.86
C GLY A 430 2.85 -7.90 5.00
N ARG A 431 2.76 -6.64 5.40
CA ARG A 431 3.92 -5.77 5.65
C ARG A 431 3.92 -5.26 7.08
N LEU A 432 5.05 -5.38 7.76
CA LEU A 432 5.36 -4.69 9.00
C LEU A 432 6.27 -3.50 8.67
N VAL A 433 5.84 -2.28 8.98
CA VAL A 433 6.66 -1.08 8.75
C VAL A 433 7.14 -0.52 10.09
N ALA A 434 8.45 -0.37 10.23
CA ALA A 434 9.11 0.12 11.43
C ALA A 434 9.82 1.46 11.18
N THR A 435 9.35 2.53 11.84
CA THR A 435 10.04 3.82 11.84
C THR A 435 11.23 3.78 12.79
N VAL A 436 12.41 4.20 12.35
CA VAL A 436 13.66 4.23 13.13
C VAL A 436 14.08 5.68 13.34
N GLY A 437 14.34 6.04 14.58
CA GLY A 437 14.73 7.39 15.01
C GLY A 437 15.90 7.39 15.99
N PRO A 438 16.38 8.58 16.39
CA PRO A 438 17.59 8.75 17.23
C PRO A 438 17.45 8.24 18.67
N VAL A 439 16.22 7.97 19.09
CA VAL A 439 15.89 7.54 20.45
C VAL A 439 15.25 6.14 20.49
N GLY A 440 15.23 5.44 19.35
CA GLY A 440 14.65 4.11 19.22
C GLY A 440 13.86 3.92 17.93
N SER A 441 13.16 2.79 17.83
CA SER A 441 12.35 2.42 16.68
C SER A 441 10.94 2.12 17.12
N SER A 442 10.04 2.20 16.14
CA SER A 442 8.76 1.55 16.18
C SER A 442 8.94 0.10 16.56
N ARG A 443 8.10 -0.36 17.48
CA ARG A 443 8.19 -1.71 18.02
C ARG A 443 6.80 -2.34 18.07
N LEU A 444 6.69 -3.55 17.55
CA LEU A 444 5.53 -4.41 17.75
C LEU A 444 5.83 -5.39 18.90
N GLU A 445 5.04 -5.35 19.96
CA GLU A 445 5.12 -6.29 21.07
C GLU A 445 4.00 -7.32 20.97
N VAL A 446 4.34 -8.58 20.68
CA VAL A 446 3.42 -9.70 20.54
C VAL A 446 3.55 -10.59 21.77
N GLN A 447 2.44 -10.85 22.45
CA GLN A 447 2.49 -11.69 23.66
C GLN A 447 2.35 -13.17 23.37
N GLY A 448 1.73 -13.52 22.24
CA GLY A 448 1.64 -14.88 21.74
C GLY A 448 2.78 -15.22 20.78
N ILE A 449 2.43 -16.00 19.77
CA ILE A 449 3.34 -16.38 18.68
C ILE A 449 3.30 -15.28 17.61
N ALA A 450 4.47 -14.90 17.12
CA ALA A 450 4.62 -14.16 15.87
C ALA A 450 5.06 -15.14 14.77
N GLU A 451 4.17 -15.46 13.84
CA GLU A 451 4.49 -16.19 12.61
C GLU A 451 4.73 -15.15 11.52
N LEU A 452 5.94 -15.16 10.96
CA LEU A 452 6.37 -14.17 9.99
C LEU A 452 6.39 -14.77 8.60
N GLY A 453 5.76 -14.03 7.69
CA GLY A 453 5.82 -14.14 6.24
C GLY A 453 5.60 -12.74 5.66
N GLY A 454 5.93 -12.51 4.40
CA GLY A 454 5.84 -11.19 3.75
C GLY A 454 6.97 -10.24 4.12
N ALA A 455 6.73 -8.94 4.05
CA ALA A 455 7.78 -7.93 4.08
C ALA A 455 8.01 -7.27 5.46
N LEU A 456 9.27 -7.01 5.79
CA LEU A 456 9.67 -6.01 6.79
C LEU A 456 10.17 -4.76 6.07
N GLN A 457 9.64 -3.59 6.39
CA GLN A 457 10.11 -2.32 5.85
C GLN A 457 10.59 -1.42 6.99
N ALA A 458 11.80 -0.86 6.89
CA ALA A 458 12.23 0.22 7.78
C ALA A 458 12.05 1.58 7.12
N GLU A 459 11.82 2.62 7.91
CA GLU A 459 11.81 4.01 7.47
C GLU A 459 12.52 4.89 8.49
N PHE A 460 13.14 5.98 8.07
CA PHE A 460 13.80 6.90 9.00
C PHE A 460 12.91 8.09 9.34
N VAL A 461 12.95 8.53 10.60
CA VAL A 461 12.41 9.83 10.99
C VAL A 461 13.13 10.91 10.18
N GLU A 462 12.38 11.92 9.73
CA GLU A 462 12.93 13.03 8.95
C GLU A 462 14.17 13.65 9.63
N GLY A 463 15.26 13.76 8.88
CA GLY A 463 16.54 14.31 9.37
C GLY A 463 17.34 13.38 10.28
N TYR A 464 16.91 12.13 10.47
CA TYR A 464 17.69 11.11 11.17
C TYR A 464 18.36 10.15 10.20
N THR A 465 19.60 9.81 10.52
CA THR A 465 20.37 8.80 9.83
C THR A 465 21.06 7.93 10.88
N PRO A 466 20.75 6.63 10.95
CA PRO A 466 21.45 5.69 11.82
C PRO A 466 22.98 5.72 11.64
N GLN A 467 23.69 5.69 12.76
CA GLN A 467 25.14 5.47 12.82
C GLN A 467 25.44 4.03 13.26
N ILE A 468 26.63 3.52 12.97
CA ILE A 468 27.00 2.13 13.28
C ILE A 468 27.26 1.91 14.76
N GLU A 469 27.68 2.97 15.46
CA GLU A 469 27.80 2.96 16.91
C GLU A 469 26.45 2.99 17.61
N ASP A 470 25.35 3.24 16.88
CA ASP A 470 24.02 3.18 17.46
C ASP A 470 23.68 1.72 17.81
N PRO A 471 23.12 1.49 19.01
CA PRO A 471 22.74 0.14 19.41
C PRO A 471 21.64 -0.42 18.49
N PRO A 472 21.60 -1.74 18.28
CA PRO A 472 20.55 -2.34 17.48
C PRO A 472 19.18 -2.09 18.10
N VAL A 473 18.24 -1.72 17.25
CA VAL A 473 16.92 -1.27 17.66
C VAL A 473 15.91 -2.38 17.43
N GLU A 474 15.07 -2.61 18.42
CA GLU A 474 14.14 -3.72 18.43
C GLU A 474 12.82 -3.35 17.75
N VAL A 475 12.50 -4.03 16.66
CA VAL A 475 11.29 -3.75 15.84
C VAL A 475 10.15 -4.71 16.11
N LEU A 476 10.45 -5.92 16.59
CA LEU A 476 9.47 -6.92 16.99
C LEU A 476 9.98 -7.65 18.23
N THR A 477 9.09 -7.86 19.20
CA THR A 477 9.29 -8.84 20.28
C THR A 477 8.11 -9.76 20.38
N ALA A 478 8.35 -11.06 20.54
CA ALA A 478 7.32 -12.08 20.69
C ALA A 478 7.64 -13.05 21.83
N ALA A 479 6.63 -13.70 22.43
CA ALA A 479 6.90 -14.83 23.32
C ALA A 479 7.49 -16.03 22.56
N LYS A 480 7.09 -16.21 21.30
CA LYS A 480 7.72 -17.15 20.38
C LYS A 480 7.67 -16.55 18.97
N ARG A 481 8.75 -16.71 18.20
CA ARG A 481 8.77 -16.39 16.77
C ARG A 481 8.91 -17.67 15.97
N GLU A 482 8.11 -17.83 14.92
CA GLU A 482 8.28 -18.85 13.90
C GLU A 482 8.46 -18.19 12.53
N GLY A 483 9.36 -18.76 11.73
CA GLY A 483 9.73 -18.17 10.44
C GLY A 483 10.62 -16.93 10.54
N ARG A 484 10.82 -16.31 9.38
CA ARG A 484 11.51 -15.05 9.13
C ARG A 484 10.63 -14.24 8.17
N PHE A 485 10.93 -12.96 7.97
CA PHE A 485 10.29 -12.22 6.88
C PHE A 485 10.77 -12.79 5.54
N ASP A 486 9.91 -12.86 4.53
CA ASP A 486 10.28 -13.33 3.19
C ASP A 486 11.26 -12.35 2.55
N VAL A 487 10.98 -11.04 2.71
CA VAL A 487 11.89 -9.98 2.29
C VAL A 487 11.99 -8.89 3.35
N ALA A 488 13.21 -8.45 3.64
CA ALA A 488 13.44 -7.25 4.42
C ALA A 488 13.95 -6.12 3.51
N PHE A 489 13.30 -4.95 3.58
CA PHE A 489 13.62 -3.78 2.78
C PHE A 489 14.03 -2.60 3.68
N PHE A 490 15.20 -2.04 3.38
CA PHE A 490 15.76 -0.93 4.14
C PHE A 490 16.07 0.28 3.27
N PRO A 491 15.81 1.51 3.77
CA PRO A 491 16.32 2.72 3.13
C PRO A 491 17.85 2.74 3.24
N GLY A 492 18.49 3.37 2.25
CA GLY A 492 19.94 3.50 2.24
C GLY A 492 20.48 4.44 3.29
N LEU A 493 21.72 4.20 3.70
CA LEU A 493 22.45 5.07 4.60
C LEU A 493 23.50 5.86 3.79
N PRO A 494 23.65 7.17 4.03
CA PRO A 494 24.73 7.93 3.44
C PRO A 494 26.07 7.37 3.94
N PRO A 495 27.15 7.54 3.16
CA PRO A 495 28.49 7.15 3.58
C PRO A 495 28.89 7.76 4.92
N ASP A 496 29.84 7.14 5.61
CA ASP A 496 30.41 7.70 6.82
C ASP A 496 31.33 8.90 6.53
N ALA A 497 31.94 9.47 7.59
CA ALA A 497 32.83 10.61 7.45
C ALA A 497 34.13 10.30 6.67
N GLN A 498 34.45 9.01 6.49
CA GLN A 498 35.60 8.50 5.77
C GLN A 498 35.24 8.12 4.32
N GLY A 499 33.96 8.20 3.94
CA GLY A 499 33.45 7.84 2.62
C GLY A 499 33.07 6.37 2.46
N ARG A 500 33.08 5.58 3.54
CA ARG A 500 32.71 4.16 3.53
C ARG A 500 31.20 4.00 3.45
N SER A 501 30.73 3.11 2.59
CA SER A 501 29.31 2.84 2.40
C SER A 501 28.70 2.14 3.62
N ARG A 502 27.43 2.45 3.90
CA ARG A 502 26.70 1.94 5.06
C ARG A 502 25.34 1.41 4.62
N TYR A 503 24.81 0.45 5.37
CA TYR A 503 23.51 -0.14 5.10
C TYR A 503 22.83 -0.59 6.39
N MET A 504 21.55 -0.96 6.31
CA MET A 504 20.82 -1.52 7.43
C MET A 504 20.67 -3.03 7.26
N ARG A 505 20.74 -3.78 8.37
CA ARG A 505 20.46 -5.22 8.38
C ARG A 505 19.60 -5.65 9.55
N THR A 506 19.03 -6.84 9.43
CA THR A 506 18.30 -7.50 10.52
C THR A 506 19.18 -8.42 11.35
N ALA A 507 18.84 -8.59 12.63
CA ALA A 507 19.29 -9.71 13.44
C ALA A 507 18.13 -10.32 14.21
N TYR A 508 18.11 -11.65 14.25
CA TYR A 508 17.15 -12.45 14.99
C TYR A 508 17.79 -12.95 16.27
N ALA A 509 17.11 -12.75 17.40
CA ALA A 509 17.63 -13.20 18.69
C ALA A 509 16.54 -13.86 19.52
N ASP A 510 16.88 -14.97 20.15
CA ASP A 510 16.05 -15.61 21.18
C ASP A 510 16.60 -15.22 22.55
N PHE A 511 15.71 -14.83 23.47
CA PHE A 511 16.04 -14.48 24.84
C PHE A 511 16.22 -15.74 25.68
N ALA A 512 17.19 -15.72 26.59
CA ALA A 512 17.44 -16.82 27.53
C ALA A 512 16.23 -17.15 28.42
N GLU A 513 15.32 -16.18 28.62
CA GLU A 513 14.08 -16.35 29.41
C GLU A 513 12.88 -16.84 28.57
N GLY A 514 13.08 -17.20 27.29
CA GLY A 514 12.06 -17.84 26.46
C GLY A 514 11.20 -16.91 25.61
N GLY A 515 11.72 -15.73 25.22
CA GLY A 515 11.10 -14.86 24.20
C GLY A 515 11.96 -14.75 22.94
N ALA A 516 11.50 -14.03 21.92
CA ALA A 516 12.22 -13.78 20.68
C ALA A 516 12.12 -12.30 20.24
N SER A 517 13.11 -11.82 19.51
CA SER A 517 13.13 -10.45 18.96
C SER A 517 13.68 -10.39 17.55
N VAL A 518 13.26 -9.38 16.80
CA VAL A 518 13.86 -8.95 15.55
C VAL A 518 14.42 -7.55 15.77
N ARG A 519 15.68 -7.34 15.40
CA ARG A 519 16.39 -6.07 15.56
C ARG A 519 16.89 -5.57 14.22
N VAL A 520 16.99 -4.26 14.08
CA VAL A 520 17.57 -3.57 12.92
C VAL A 520 18.71 -2.68 13.37
N PHE A 521 19.78 -2.60 12.58
CA PHE A 521 20.93 -1.75 12.89
C PHE A 521 21.70 -1.39 11.63
N ALA A 522 22.44 -0.29 11.73
CA ALA A 522 23.39 0.12 10.70
C ALA A 522 24.63 -0.77 10.77
N ASP A 523 25.14 -1.15 9.61
CA ASP A 523 26.43 -1.80 9.46
C ASP A 523 27.24 -1.12 8.34
N GLU A 524 28.53 -1.42 8.32
CA GLU A 524 29.53 -0.82 7.43
C GLU A 524 29.95 -1.82 6.37
N LEU A 525 30.21 -1.31 5.17
CA LEU A 525 30.90 -2.03 4.12
C LEU A 525 32.33 -1.51 3.99
N PHE A 526 33.27 -2.42 3.75
CA PHE A 526 34.64 -2.04 3.40
C PHE A 526 34.68 -1.59 1.93
N ASP A 527 35.58 -0.65 1.60
CA ASP A 527 35.77 -0.06 0.27
C ASP A 527 35.90 -1.15 -0.83
N GLN A 528 34.79 -1.50 -1.47
CA GLN A 528 34.74 -2.58 -2.48
C GLN A 528 34.26 -2.10 -3.87
N ILE A 529 33.87 -0.84 -4.00
CA ILE A 529 33.34 -0.28 -5.25
C ILE A 529 34.32 0.74 -5.81
N SER A 530 34.96 0.42 -6.95
CA SER A 530 35.94 1.26 -7.62
C SER A 530 35.41 1.83 -8.94
N VAL A 531 34.92 3.07 -8.97
CA VAL A 531 34.48 3.66 -10.25
C VAL A 531 35.69 4.01 -11.13
N ALA A 532 35.92 3.23 -12.18
CA ALA A 532 36.83 3.59 -13.26
C ALA A 532 36.25 4.68 -14.17
N GLY A 533 37.11 5.42 -14.88
CA GLY A 533 36.65 6.46 -15.81
C GLY A 533 35.90 5.89 -17.02
N GLY A 534 34.81 6.56 -17.44
CA GLY A 534 34.02 6.18 -18.61
C GLY A 534 34.70 6.48 -19.96
N ALA A 535 34.29 5.75 -21.00
CA ALA A 535 34.75 5.92 -22.38
C ALA A 535 33.62 6.42 -23.29
N GLN A 536 33.89 7.37 -24.18
CA GLN A 536 32.87 7.80 -25.16
C GLN A 536 32.80 6.79 -26.30
N ALA A 537 31.66 6.11 -26.47
CA ALA A 537 31.41 5.24 -27.63
C ALA A 537 31.30 6.05 -28.93
N GLY A 538 30.93 7.34 -28.87
CA GLY A 538 30.89 8.21 -30.05
C GLY A 538 29.82 7.81 -31.09
N VAL A 539 28.74 7.18 -30.63
CA VAL A 539 27.62 6.72 -31.45
C VAL A 539 26.47 7.74 -31.41
N ASP A 540 25.94 8.10 -32.58
CA ASP A 540 24.74 8.94 -32.68
C ASP A 540 23.49 8.07 -32.47
N GLY A 541 22.58 8.49 -31.56
CA GLY A 541 21.35 7.78 -31.22
C GLY A 541 21.28 7.24 -29.78
N LEU A 542 20.07 6.90 -29.32
CA LEU A 542 19.80 6.38 -27.98
C LEU A 542 19.82 4.84 -27.95
N PRO A 543 20.74 4.20 -27.21
CA PRO A 543 20.82 2.74 -27.16
C PRO A 543 19.56 2.12 -26.55
N GLN A 544 19.16 0.95 -27.08
CA GLN A 544 17.94 0.24 -26.68
C GLN A 544 18.20 -1.11 -26.03
N GLY A 545 19.32 -1.76 -26.33
CA GLY A 545 19.72 -3.04 -25.78
C GLY A 545 21.24 -3.13 -25.66
N VAL A 546 21.69 -3.99 -24.75
CA VAL A 546 23.10 -4.23 -24.45
C VAL A 546 23.30 -5.73 -24.21
N VAL A 547 24.41 -6.27 -24.70
CA VAL A 547 24.92 -7.60 -24.38
C VAL A 547 26.42 -7.55 -24.19
N VAL A 548 26.94 -8.49 -23.40
CA VAL A 548 28.35 -8.62 -23.04
C VAL A 548 28.84 -9.99 -23.50
N GLY A 549 30.05 -10.05 -24.07
CA GLY A 549 30.65 -11.29 -24.54
C GLY A 549 31.99 -11.05 -25.21
N ASP A 550 32.80 -12.10 -25.36
CA ASP A 550 34.05 -12.03 -26.13
C ASP A 550 33.75 -12.09 -27.63
N PHE A 551 34.00 -10.99 -28.35
CA PHE A 551 33.68 -10.85 -29.78
C PHE A 551 34.92 -10.78 -30.69
N ASP A 552 36.11 -10.56 -30.16
CA ASP A 552 37.34 -10.52 -30.96
C ASP A 552 38.39 -11.57 -30.55
N GLY A 553 38.11 -12.38 -29.54
CA GLY A 553 39.01 -13.40 -29.02
C GLY A 553 40.27 -12.79 -28.41
N PHE A 554 40.24 -11.52 -28.01
CA PHE A 554 41.39 -10.83 -27.47
C PHE A 554 41.78 -11.44 -26.12
N ILE A 555 43.07 -11.76 -26.02
CA ILE A 555 43.72 -12.18 -24.79
C ILE A 555 44.66 -11.05 -24.42
N ASP A 556 44.46 -10.48 -23.24
CA ASP A 556 45.24 -9.36 -22.76
C ASP A 556 46.70 -9.74 -22.45
N PRO A 557 47.61 -8.76 -22.25
CA PRO A 557 48.99 -9.02 -21.87
C PRO A 557 49.18 -9.87 -20.61
N ASP A 558 48.18 -9.91 -19.73
CA ASP A 558 48.21 -10.68 -18.48
C ASP A 558 47.71 -12.13 -18.69
N GLY A 559 47.21 -12.45 -19.90
CA GLY A 559 46.84 -13.79 -20.34
C GLY A 559 45.35 -14.11 -20.22
N ASN A 560 44.52 -13.10 -19.96
CA ASN A 560 43.10 -13.27 -19.70
C ASN A 560 42.26 -12.97 -20.95
N THR A 561 41.16 -13.70 -21.13
CA THR A 561 40.13 -13.37 -22.13
C THR A 561 39.34 -12.16 -21.65
N THR A 562 39.11 -11.20 -22.54
CA THR A 562 38.42 -9.95 -22.21
C THR A 562 37.00 -9.95 -22.77
N LEU A 563 36.03 -9.53 -21.96
CA LEU A 563 34.66 -9.35 -22.43
C LEU A 563 34.49 -7.99 -23.11
N ASP A 564 33.77 -7.98 -24.23
CA ASP A 564 33.39 -6.81 -25.01
C ASP A 564 31.91 -6.44 -24.80
N ILE A 565 31.52 -5.27 -25.30
CA ILE A 565 30.14 -4.78 -25.20
C ILE A 565 29.55 -4.58 -26.60
N ALA A 566 28.35 -5.10 -26.84
CA ALA A 566 27.57 -4.75 -28.01
C ALA A 566 26.26 -4.06 -27.64
N ILE A 567 25.93 -2.98 -28.35
CA ILE A 567 24.71 -2.19 -28.13
C ILE A 567 23.90 -2.05 -29.41
N SER A 568 22.58 -2.01 -29.28
CA SER A 568 21.66 -1.70 -30.39
C SER A 568 21.28 -0.23 -30.36
N VAL A 569 21.36 0.42 -31.52
CA VAL A 569 21.07 1.85 -31.69
C VAL A 569 20.13 2.05 -32.88
N PRO A 570 18.95 2.65 -32.68
CA PRO A 570 18.05 3.00 -33.78
C PRO A 570 18.66 4.01 -34.75
N GLY A 571 18.16 4.02 -35.99
CA GLY A 571 18.45 5.07 -36.95
C GLY A 571 17.83 6.41 -36.53
N ASP A 572 18.21 7.49 -37.22
CA ASP A 572 17.75 8.85 -36.94
C ASP A 572 16.21 8.96 -36.90
N ASP A 573 15.53 8.34 -37.87
CA ASP A 573 14.10 8.07 -37.81
C ASP A 573 13.84 6.60 -37.43
N PRO A 574 13.47 6.30 -36.18
CA PRO A 574 13.28 4.92 -35.72
C PRO A 574 12.15 4.20 -36.45
N ASP A 575 11.24 4.88 -37.14
CA ASP A 575 10.16 4.24 -37.88
C ASP A 575 10.55 3.85 -39.32
N ASN A 576 11.61 4.47 -39.89
CA ASN A 576 11.91 4.36 -41.32
C ASN A 576 13.38 4.03 -41.63
N ASP A 577 14.32 4.47 -40.79
CA ASP A 577 15.74 4.34 -41.05
C ASP A 577 16.32 3.06 -40.41
N PRO A 578 17.18 2.32 -41.14
CA PRO A 578 17.93 1.21 -40.58
C PRO A 578 18.75 1.66 -39.37
N GLY A 579 18.70 0.89 -38.28
CA GLY A 579 19.56 1.07 -37.13
C GLY A 579 20.90 0.34 -37.27
N GLN A 580 21.64 0.28 -36.18
CA GLN A 580 22.96 -0.34 -36.12
C GLN A 580 23.18 -1.10 -34.81
N VAL A 581 24.04 -2.10 -34.87
CA VAL A 581 24.72 -2.66 -33.69
C VAL A 581 26.13 -2.10 -33.64
N VAL A 582 26.54 -1.60 -32.48
CA VAL A 582 27.91 -1.13 -32.25
C VAL A 582 28.58 -2.05 -31.25
N VAL A 583 29.74 -2.57 -31.62
CA VAL A 583 30.59 -3.40 -30.75
C VAL A 583 31.80 -2.60 -30.31
N LEU A 584 32.05 -2.59 -29.00
CA LEU A 584 33.12 -1.89 -28.32
C LEU A 584 34.11 -2.92 -27.77
N PHE A 585 35.31 -2.94 -28.35
CA PHE A 585 36.34 -3.93 -28.01
C PHE A 585 37.16 -3.49 -26.80
N ASN A 586 37.18 -4.34 -25.79
CA ASN A 586 37.87 -4.12 -24.53
C ASN A 586 39.38 -4.35 -24.71
N ALA A 587 40.20 -3.39 -24.28
CA ALA A 587 41.65 -3.49 -24.39
C ALA A 587 42.29 -4.32 -23.26
N GLY A 588 41.48 -4.85 -22.34
CA GLY A 588 41.89 -5.73 -21.26
C GLY A 588 42.72 -5.04 -20.18
N THR A 589 43.48 -5.84 -19.44
CA THR A 589 44.38 -5.36 -18.39
C THR A 589 45.84 -5.47 -18.79
N SER A 590 46.68 -4.60 -18.23
CA SER A 590 48.14 -4.74 -18.34
C SER A 590 48.78 -4.41 -17.01
N GLY A 591 49.43 -5.39 -16.40
CA GLY A 591 49.94 -5.28 -15.04
C GLY A 591 48.80 -5.06 -14.03
N GLY A 592 47.63 -5.68 -14.26
CA GLY A 592 46.44 -5.56 -13.39
C GLY A 592 45.70 -4.22 -13.48
N VAL A 593 46.03 -3.36 -14.43
CA VAL A 593 45.33 -2.08 -14.66
C VAL A 593 44.50 -2.18 -15.93
N TRP A 594 43.19 -1.93 -15.84
CA TRP A 594 42.30 -1.87 -16.99
C TRP A 594 42.70 -0.76 -17.97
N GLN A 595 42.85 -1.12 -19.24
CA GLN A 595 43.35 -0.24 -20.30
C GLN A 595 42.22 0.50 -21.05
N GLY A 596 40.96 0.29 -20.65
CA GLY A 596 39.80 0.90 -21.30
C GLY A 596 39.36 0.15 -22.55
N PHE A 597 38.57 0.81 -23.39
CA PHE A 597 38.23 0.30 -24.72
C PHE A 597 39.24 0.79 -25.76
N THR A 598 39.62 -0.08 -26.68
CA THR A 598 40.41 0.29 -27.85
C THR A 598 39.56 1.15 -28.80
N LEU A 599 40.17 2.05 -29.57
CA LEU A 599 39.48 2.84 -30.62
C LEU A 599 38.95 1.98 -31.81
N GLY A 600 39.05 0.66 -31.73
CA GLY A 600 38.37 -0.25 -32.64
C GLY A 600 36.91 -0.35 -32.21
N GLN A 601 36.02 0.24 -32.98
CA GLN A 601 34.59 -0.04 -32.88
C GLN A 601 34.09 -0.49 -34.26
N THR A 602 33.19 -1.45 -34.26
CA THR A 602 32.52 -1.89 -35.48
C THR A 602 31.05 -1.53 -35.39
N SER A 603 30.57 -0.70 -36.33
CA SER A 603 29.15 -0.41 -36.50
C SER A 603 28.60 -1.23 -37.65
N ILE A 604 27.58 -2.04 -37.38
CA ILE A 604 26.95 -2.92 -38.35
C ILE A 604 25.50 -2.51 -38.55
N THR A 605 25.13 -2.14 -39.78
CA THR A 605 23.74 -1.83 -40.13
C THR A 605 22.86 -3.07 -40.01
N VAL A 606 21.72 -2.90 -39.36
CA VAL A 606 20.69 -3.92 -39.16
C VAL A 606 19.33 -3.41 -39.66
N GLY A 607 18.23 -4.01 -39.23
CA GLY A 607 16.89 -3.53 -39.60
C GLY A 607 16.50 -2.23 -38.88
N VAL A 608 15.25 -1.81 -39.09
CA VAL A 608 14.64 -0.61 -38.50
C VAL A 608 14.24 -0.88 -37.04
N ASP A 609 14.48 0.10 -36.17
CA ASP A 609 14.22 0.07 -34.70
C ASP A 609 14.78 -1.19 -34.01
N PRO A 610 16.10 -1.46 -34.04
CA PRO A 610 16.69 -2.57 -33.30
C PRO A 610 16.51 -2.37 -31.78
N ARG A 611 16.05 -3.43 -31.10
CA ARG A 611 15.76 -3.45 -29.65
C ARG A 611 16.62 -4.47 -28.94
N GLY A 612 16.08 -5.65 -28.64
CA GLY A 612 16.78 -6.73 -27.95
C GLY A 612 17.92 -7.33 -28.76
N LEU A 613 18.95 -7.76 -28.03
CA LEU A 613 20.12 -8.48 -28.52
C LEU A 613 20.20 -9.83 -27.79
N ALA A 614 20.71 -10.85 -28.48
CA ALA A 614 21.07 -12.14 -27.87
C ALA A 614 22.41 -12.61 -28.44
N VAL A 615 23.18 -13.35 -27.65
CA VAL A 615 24.51 -13.84 -28.00
C VAL A 615 24.53 -15.36 -27.99
N GLY A 616 25.26 -15.96 -28.93
CA GLY A 616 25.47 -17.40 -28.98
C GLY A 616 26.28 -17.81 -30.21
N ASP A 617 26.82 -19.04 -30.22
CA ASP A 617 27.43 -19.61 -31.42
C ASP A 617 26.32 -20.16 -32.34
N PHE A 618 25.83 -19.32 -33.25
CA PHE A 618 24.73 -19.71 -34.13
C PHE A 618 25.19 -20.50 -35.36
N ASN A 619 26.49 -20.54 -35.66
CA ASN A 619 27.00 -21.17 -36.87
C ASN A 619 27.96 -22.37 -36.62
N GLY A 620 28.19 -22.71 -35.35
CA GLY A 620 28.96 -23.87 -34.92
C GLY A 620 30.47 -23.68 -35.03
N ASN A 621 30.95 -22.44 -35.07
CA ASN A 621 32.37 -22.11 -35.23
C ASN A 621 33.08 -21.74 -33.92
N THR A 622 32.39 -21.88 -32.78
CA THR A 622 32.85 -21.54 -31.42
C THR A 622 33.07 -20.06 -31.14
N LEU A 623 32.76 -19.18 -32.09
CA LEU A 623 32.83 -17.73 -31.93
C LEU A 623 31.43 -17.20 -31.63
N LEU A 624 31.34 -16.24 -30.70
CA LEU A 624 30.06 -15.65 -30.33
C LEU A 624 29.53 -14.76 -31.47
N ASP A 625 28.33 -15.07 -31.94
CA ASP A 625 27.55 -14.30 -32.91
C ASP A 625 26.50 -13.44 -32.16
N ILE A 626 25.90 -12.45 -32.84
CA ILE A 626 24.87 -11.57 -32.26
C ILE A 626 23.56 -11.69 -33.04
N ALA A 627 22.44 -11.96 -32.37
CA ALA A 627 21.09 -11.88 -32.94
C ALA A 627 20.40 -10.59 -32.50
N VAL A 628 19.64 -9.96 -33.42
CA VAL A 628 19.07 -8.61 -33.24
C VAL A 628 17.59 -8.62 -33.58
N ALA A 629 16.74 -8.16 -32.67
CA ALA A 629 15.31 -7.95 -32.92
C ALA A 629 15.07 -6.57 -33.52
N ASN A 630 14.62 -6.54 -34.78
CA ASN A 630 14.34 -5.29 -35.49
C ASN A 630 12.84 -4.99 -35.42
N ARG A 631 12.45 -4.21 -34.41
CA ARG A 631 11.04 -3.95 -34.08
C ARG A 631 10.26 -3.36 -35.25
N GLY A 632 10.84 -2.37 -35.93
CA GLY A 632 10.20 -1.68 -37.06
C GLY A 632 10.16 -2.52 -38.32
N SER A 633 11.13 -3.43 -38.50
CA SER A 633 11.18 -4.33 -39.66
C SER A 633 10.43 -5.65 -39.49
N ASN A 634 9.92 -5.95 -38.29
CA ASN A 634 9.29 -7.23 -37.95
C ASN A 634 10.18 -8.44 -38.29
N SER A 635 11.47 -8.32 -38.03
CA SER A 635 12.46 -9.31 -38.42
C SER A 635 13.58 -9.47 -37.39
N VAL A 636 14.31 -10.58 -37.48
CA VAL A 636 15.56 -10.81 -36.77
C VAL A 636 16.73 -10.79 -37.75
N THR A 637 17.84 -10.14 -37.39
CA THR A 637 19.11 -10.21 -38.11
C THR A 637 20.12 -10.96 -37.26
N VAL A 638 20.88 -11.88 -37.85
CA VAL A 638 21.99 -12.57 -37.17
C VAL A 638 23.29 -12.06 -37.75
N LEU A 639 24.20 -11.60 -36.89
CA LEU A 639 25.50 -11.07 -37.21
C LEU A 639 26.55 -12.14 -36.89
N SER A 640 27.04 -12.82 -37.92
CA SER A 640 28.06 -13.85 -37.76
C SER A 640 29.44 -13.25 -37.58
N ASN A 641 30.14 -13.68 -36.53
CA ASN A 641 31.45 -13.21 -36.14
C ASN A 641 32.57 -13.99 -36.84
N ASN A 642 33.63 -13.29 -37.26
CA ASN A 642 34.83 -13.87 -37.85
C ASN A 642 36.00 -14.05 -36.87
N GLY A 643 35.82 -13.69 -35.59
CA GLY A 643 36.81 -13.86 -34.52
C GLY A 643 37.97 -12.88 -34.57
N LEU A 644 37.83 -11.80 -35.36
CA LEU A 644 38.78 -10.69 -35.47
C LEU A 644 38.03 -9.35 -35.34
N GLY A 645 36.90 -9.34 -34.63
CA GLY A 645 36.03 -8.17 -34.44
C GLY A 645 35.20 -7.78 -35.67
N GLY A 646 35.14 -8.63 -36.70
CA GLY A 646 34.37 -8.41 -37.92
C GLY A 646 33.09 -9.23 -37.96
N PHE A 647 31.99 -8.58 -38.32
CA PHE A 647 30.66 -9.20 -38.38
C PHE A 647 30.06 -9.16 -39.78
N VAL A 648 29.33 -10.21 -40.14
CA VAL A 648 28.57 -10.30 -41.39
C VAL A 648 27.10 -10.56 -41.08
N GLY A 649 26.24 -9.63 -41.48
CA GLY A 649 24.79 -9.77 -41.30
C GLY A 649 24.16 -10.79 -42.26
N SER A 650 23.27 -11.61 -41.72
CA SER A 650 22.43 -12.53 -42.48
C SER A 650 21.26 -11.79 -43.17
N ALA A 651 20.56 -12.49 -44.06
CA ALA A 651 19.29 -11.99 -44.58
C ALA A 651 18.26 -11.91 -43.43
N PRO A 652 17.40 -10.87 -43.37
CA PRO A 652 16.42 -10.74 -42.31
C PRO A 652 15.46 -11.94 -42.25
N ILE A 653 15.28 -12.49 -41.05
CA ILE A 653 14.37 -13.60 -40.76
C ILE A 653 13.04 -12.99 -40.31
N ALA A 654 11.96 -13.24 -41.05
CA ALA A 654 10.64 -12.71 -40.69
C ALA A 654 10.10 -13.39 -39.42
N VAL A 655 9.55 -12.58 -38.51
CA VAL A 655 8.91 -13.04 -37.26
C VAL A 655 7.56 -12.35 -37.08
N GLY A 656 6.99 -12.39 -35.87
CA GLY A 656 5.77 -11.64 -35.54
C GLY A 656 5.98 -10.12 -35.59
N GLN A 657 4.88 -9.38 -35.37
CA GLN A 657 4.90 -7.92 -35.38
C GLN A 657 5.53 -7.34 -34.11
N ALA A 658 6.36 -6.32 -34.29
CA ALA A 658 7.10 -5.61 -33.24
C ALA A 658 7.91 -6.55 -32.32
N PRO A 659 8.92 -7.27 -32.85
CA PRO A 659 9.83 -8.04 -32.01
C PRO A 659 10.63 -7.10 -31.10
N VAL A 660 10.64 -7.37 -29.79
CA VAL A 660 11.26 -6.49 -28.78
C VAL A 660 12.43 -7.14 -28.04
N ALA A 661 12.37 -8.46 -27.82
CA ALA A 661 13.37 -9.21 -27.08
C ALA A 661 13.63 -10.58 -27.70
N LEU A 662 14.82 -11.12 -27.44
CA LEU A 662 15.31 -12.40 -27.95
C LEU A 662 16.00 -13.17 -26.83
N ALA A 663 15.87 -14.49 -26.81
CA ALA A 663 16.68 -15.37 -25.97
C ALA A 663 17.28 -16.49 -26.83
N ALA A 664 18.49 -16.94 -26.47
CA ALA A 664 19.25 -17.95 -27.19
C ALA A 664 19.50 -19.16 -26.29
N ALA A 665 19.11 -20.36 -26.74
CA ALA A 665 19.36 -21.62 -26.05
C ALA A 665 19.18 -22.80 -27.01
N ASP A 666 19.74 -23.96 -26.68
CA ASP A 666 19.44 -25.21 -27.42
C ASP A 666 18.15 -25.84 -26.86
N PHE A 667 16.99 -25.46 -27.41
CA PHE A 667 15.70 -25.90 -26.89
C PHE A 667 15.37 -27.35 -27.24
N ASN A 668 16.01 -27.93 -28.25
CA ASN A 668 15.70 -29.26 -28.78
C ASN A 668 16.85 -30.27 -28.62
N ASN A 669 17.91 -29.89 -27.89
CA ASN A 669 19.09 -30.69 -27.63
C ASN A 669 19.77 -31.20 -28.90
N SER A 670 19.81 -30.38 -29.95
CA SER A 670 20.49 -30.71 -31.21
C SER A 670 21.98 -30.35 -31.19
N GLY A 671 22.42 -29.58 -30.20
CA GLY A 671 23.72 -28.93 -30.13
C GLY A 671 23.80 -27.61 -30.89
N ALA A 672 22.74 -27.19 -31.58
CA ALA A 672 22.66 -25.89 -32.25
C ALA A 672 21.86 -24.91 -31.39
N VAL A 673 22.36 -23.67 -31.26
CA VAL A 673 21.66 -22.63 -30.49
C VAL A 673 20.47 -22.11 -31.29
N ASP A 674 19.27 -22.28 -30.75
CA ASP A 674 17.99 -21.78 -31.27
C ASP A 674 17.68 -20.37 -30.74
N LEU A 675 16.61 -19.73 -31.23
CA LEU A 675 16.15 -18.40 -30.77
C LEU A 675 14.66 -18.40 -30.41
N ALA A 676 14.32 -17.74 -29.30
CA ALA A 676 12.95 -17.37 -28.95
C ALA A 676 12.76 -15.85 -29.08
N VAL A 677 11.68 -15.41 -29.73
CA VAL A 677 11.46 -14.00 -30.09
C VAL A 677 10.14 -13.48 -29.57
N ALA A 678 10.15 -12.53 -28.63
CA ALA A 678 8.94 -11.89 -28.10
C ALA A 678 8.42 -10.83 -29.07
N ASN A 679 7.19 -10.99 -29.56
CA ASN A 679 6.54 -10.11 -30.54
C ASN A 679 5.42 -9.31 -29.87
N SER A 680 5.73 -8.09 -29.44
CA SER A 680 4.87 -7.33 -28.53
C SER A 680 3.50 -6.99 -29.14
N ALA A 681 3.45 -6.66 -30.43
CA ALA A 681 2.20 -6.30 -31.10
C ALA A 681 1.38 -7.52 -31.53
N SER A 682 2.01 -8.70 -31.63
CA SER A 682 1.32 -9.95 -31.98
C SER A 682 0.85 -10.74 -30.76
N ASN A 683 1.31 -10.41 -29.54
CA ASN A 683 1.07 -11.17 -28.32
C ASN A 683 1.54 -12.64 -28.44
N THR A 684 2.71 -12.84 -29.05
CA THR A 684 3.27 -14.17 -29.31
C THR A 684 4.77 -14.23 -29.09
N VAL A 685 5.29 -15.44 -28.85
CA VAL A 685 6.71 -15.75 -28.97
C VAL A 685 6.96 -16.62 -30.20
N THR A 686 7.84 -16.21 -31.12
CA THR A 686 8.25 -17.03 -32.27
C THR A 686 9.48 -17.85 -31.89
N LEU A 687 9.42 -19.16 -32.09
CA LEU A 687 10.57 -20.05 -31.91
C LEU A 687 11.23 -20.33 -33.25
N LEU A 688 12.49 -19.92 -33.38
CA LEU A 688 13.32 -20.12 -34.55
C LEU A 688 14.34 -21.23 -34.25
N GLN A 689 14.20 -22.33 -34.97
CA GLN A 689 15.13 -23.45 -34.88
C GLN A 689 16.32 -23.24 -35.83
N ASN A 690 17.51 -23.50 -35.33
CA ASN A 690 18.76 -23.40 -36.06
C ASN A 690 19.20 -24.76 -36.60
N SER A 691 19.72 -24.80 -37.83
CA SER A 691 20.32 -26.02 -38.39
C SER A 691 21.79 -26.24 -37.99
N GLY A 692 22.36 -25.38 -37.14
CA GLY A 692 23.77 -25.41 -36.71
C GLY A 692 24.74 -24.78 -37.70
N SER A 693 24.24 -24.05 -38.69
CA SER A 693 25.05 -23.35 -39.70
C SER A 693 24.63 -21.88 -39.88
N GLY A 694 23.98 -21.31 -38.86
CA GLY A 694 23.41 -19.96 -38.90
C GLY A 694 22.13 -19.85 -39.74
N ALA A 695 21.53 -20.98 -40.15
CA ALA A 695 20.29 -20.98 -40.92
C ALA A 695 19.11 -21.29 -40.00
N PHE A 696 18.22 -20.30 -39.86
CA PHE A 696 17.05 -20.38 -38.99
C PHE A 696 15.77 -20.61 -39.77
N ALA A 697 14.87 -21.40 -39.21
CA ALA A 697 13.51 -21.58 -39.69
C ALA A 697 12.53 -21.48 -38.52
N THR A 698 11.32 -20.96 -38.76
CA THR A 698 10.27 -20.95 -37.74
C THR A 698 9.84 -22.38 -37.42
N ALA A 699 10.08 -22.82 -36.19
CA ALA A 699 9.64 -24.13 -35.70
C ALA A 699 8.19 -24.06 -35.20
N SER A 700 7.88 -23.07 -34.39
CA SER A 700 6.53 -22.84 -33.86
C SER A 700 6.34 -21.42 -33.35
N THR A 701 5.12 -21.10 -32.93
CA THR A 701 4.76 -19.83 -32.30
C THR A 701 3.94 -20.13 -31.05
N LEU A 702 4.37 -19.60 -29.91
CA LEU A 702 3.66 -19.70 -28.63
C LEU A 702 2.75 -18.49 -28.47
N ALA A 703 1.57 -18.72 -27.88
CA ALA A 703 0.72 -17.62 -27.41
C ALA A 703 1.32 -17.06 -26.12
N ALA A 704 1.51 -15.75 -26.07
CA ALA A 704 1.92 -15.02 -24.86
C ALA A 704 0.73 -14.24 -24.29
N GLY A 705 0.97 -13.48 -23.23
CA GLY A 705 0.04 -12.48 -22.73
C GLY A 705 0.03 -11.22 -23.62
N LEU A 706 -0.71 -10.20 -23.18
CA LEU A 706 -0.76 -8.91 -23.83
C LEU A 706 0.59 -8.18 -23.74
N ALA A 707 1.08 -7.72 -24.89
CA ALA A 707 2.29 -6.92 -25.02
C ALA A 707 3.52 -7.55 -24.33
N PRO A 708 4.00 -8.73 -24.77
CA PRO A 708 5.22 -9.31 -24.24
C PRO A 708 6.39 -8.33 -24.43
N SER A 709 7.05 -7.99 -23.32
CA SER A 709 8.11 -6.98 -23.24
C SER A 709 9.49 -7.60 -23.21
N ASP A 710 9.62 -8.81 -22.67
CA ASP A 710 10.89 -9.51 -22.53
C ASP A 710 10.76 -11.03 -22.66
N VAL A 711 11.86 -11.69 -22.98
CA VAL A 711 11.98 -13.16 -23.01
C VAL A 711 13.37 -13.59 -22.53
N ARG A 712 13.42 -14.64 -21.70
CA ARG A 712 14.65 -15.22 -21.15
C ARG A 712 14.65 -16.73 -21.30
N ALA A 713 15.82 -17.26 -21.66
CA ALA A 713 16.15 -18.67 -21.77
C ALA A 713 17.67 -18.82 -21.62
N GLY A 714 18.14 -20.01 -21.28
CA GLY A 714 19.56 -20.33 -21.26
C GLY A 714 19.79 -21.80 -20.97
N THR A 715 20.96 -22.33 -21.34
CA THR A 715 21.30 -23.75 -21.17
C THR A 715 21.31 -24.20 -19.71
N LEU A 716 21.47 -23.26 -18.78
CA LEU A 716 21.44 -23.46 -17.33
C LEU A 716 20.10 -23.03 -16.70
N LEU A 717 19.17 -22.50 -17.50
CA LEU A 717 17.86 -22.08 -17.01
C LEU A 717 16.92 -23.28 -17.00
N ASP A 718 16.90 -23.99 -15.88
CA ASP A 718 16.05 -25.14 -15.62
C ASP A 718 15.27 -24.84 -14.34
N LEU A 719 14.02 -24.40 -14.48
CA LEU A 719 13.21 -23.90 -13.36
C LEU A 719 12.44 -25.03 -12.67
N ASP A 720 12.23 -26.16 -13.35
CA ASP A 720 11.53 -27.33 -12.80
C ASP A 720 12.41 -28.56 -12.56
N ASN A 721 13.73 -28.41 -12.74
CA ASN A 721 14.75 -29.42 -12.51
C ASN A 721 14.60 -30.67 -13.40
N ASP A 722 14.10 -30.47 -14.62
CA ASP A 722 13.93 -31.54 -15.62
C ASP A 722 15.13 -31.67 -16.59
N LYS A 723 16.10 -30.75 -16.46
CA LYS A 723 17.35 -30.62 -17.22
C LYS A 723 17.19 -30.07 -18.63
N TRP A 724 16.04 -29.52 -18.97
CA TRP A 724 15.82 -28.86 -20.23
C TRP A 724 15.71 -27.35 -20.06
N PRO A 725 16.24 -26.55 -21.00
CA PRO A 725 16.11 -25.10 -20.94
C PRO A 725 14.65 -24.64 -21.00
N ASP A 726 14.20 -23.97 -19.95
CA ASP A 726 12.89 -23.34 -19.85
C ASP A 726 12.87 -21.96 -20.48
N LEU A 727 11.66 -21.41 -20.62
CA LEU A 727 11.42 -20.11 -21.23
C LEU A 727 10.55 -19.24 -20.34
N VAL A 728 11.07 -18.07 -19.96
CA VAL A 728 10.33 -17.03 -19.23
C VAL A 728 9.93 -15.92 -20.19
N VAL A 729 8.64 -15.54 -20.19
CA VAL A 729 8.08 -14.48 -21.04
C VAL A 729 7.41 -13.45 -20.15
N VAL A 730 7.85 -12.20 -20.22
CA VAL A 730 7.29 -11.09 -19.42
C VAL A 730 6.23 -10.36 -20.23
N ASN A 731 5.03 -10.17 -19.67
CA ASN A 731 3.89 -9.56 -20.36
C ASN A 731 3.47 -8.25 -19.69
N ALA A 732 3.84 -7.12 -20.31
CA ALA A 732 3.57 -5.79 -19.76
C ALA A 732 2.08 -5.44 -19.68
N GLY A 733 1.24 -6.01 -20.55
CA GLY A 733 -0.19 -5.68 -20.62
C GLY A 733 -1.06 -6.49 -19.67
N ASP A 734 -0.57 -7.62 -19.16
CA ASP A 734 -1.29 -8.52 -18.25
C ASP A 734 -0.66 -8.58 -16.84
N ASP A 735 0.36 -7.76 -16.57
CA ASP A 735 1.07 -7.68 -15.28
C ASP A 735 1.49 -9.06 -14.74
N ASN A 736 2.12 -9.85 -15.62
CA ASN A 736 2.63 -11.18 -15.26
C ASN A 736 3.88 -11.58 -16.04
N ALA A 737 4.56 -12.62 -15.55
CA ALA A 737 5.49 -13.44 -16.30
C ALA A 737 4.93 -14.86 -16.49
N MET A 738 5.12 -15.42 -17.68
CA MET A 738 4.73 -16.78 -18.05
C MET A 738 5.98 -17.65 -18.14
N ILE A 739 5.98 -18.77 -17.42
CA ILE A 739 7.05 -19.76 -17.45
C ILE A 739 6.57 -20.96 -18.23
N PHE A 740 7.27 -21.27 -19.31
CA PHE A 740 7.02 -22.39 -20.18
C PHE A 740 8.08 -23.46 -19.95
N GLY A 741 7.66 -24.58 -19.36
CA GLY A 741 8.51 -25.77 -19.20
C GLY A 741 8.83 -26.42 -20.54
N ASN A 742 10.06 -26.85 -20.78
CA ASN A 742 10.47 -27.49 -22.03
C ASN A 742 10.61 -29.02 -21.89
N ASN A 743 10.01 -29.80 -22.79
CA ASN A 743 10.10 -31.26 -22.71
C ASN A 743 11.36 -31.89 -23.36
N GLY A 744 12.37 -31.07 -23.68
CA GLY A 744 13.62 -31.49 -24.32
C GLY A 744 13.55 -31.73 -25.83
N SER A 745 12.39 -31.53 -26.46
CA SER A 745 12.24 -31.62 -27.93
C SER A 745 12.00 -30.27 -28.61
N GLY A 746 12.18 -29.17 -27.86
CA GLY A 746 11.80 -27.82 -28.30
C GLY A 746 10.29 -27.60 -28.29
N GLN A 747 9.55 -28.42 -27.53
CA GLN A 747 8.11 -28.27 -27.32
C GLN A 747 7.85 -27.84 -25.89
N PHE A 748 7.25 -26.66 -25.76
CA PHE A 748 6.92 -26.05 -24.49
C PHE A 748 5.54 -26.49 -23.99
N VAL A 749 5.46 -26.81 -22.70
CA VAL A 749 4.27 -27.33 -22.02
C VAL A 749 3.23 -26.22 -21.84
N ALA A 750 1.95 -26.57 -22.01
CA ALA A 750 0.81 -25.70 -21.75
C ALA A 750 -0.19 -26.37 -20.78
N PRO A 751 -0.83 -25.62 -19.86
CA PRO A 751 -0.67 -24.18 -19.65
C PRO A 751 0.67 -23.82 -18.98
N PRO A 752 1.22 -22.63 -19.27
CA PRO A 752 2.42 -22.14 -18.59
C PRO A 752 2.11 -21.79 -17.13
N LEU A 753 3.14 -21.81 -16.28
CA LEU A 753 3.05 -21.27 -14.93
C LEU A 753 3.00 -19.73 -15.01
N LEU A 754 2.11 -19.12 -14.22
CA LEU A 754 1.94 -17.67 -14.17
C LEU A 754 2.56 -17.14 -12.88
N ILE A 755 3.48 -16.20 -13.04
CA ILE A 755 4.06 -15.41 -11.96
C ILE A 755 3.45 -14.01 -12.00
N ALA A 756 2.88 -13.63 -10.88
CA ALA A 756 2.42 -12.29 -10.58
C ALA A 756 3.54 -11.26 -10.60
N THR A 757 3.33 -10.08 -11.20
CA THR A 757 4.28 -8.97 -11.13
C THR A 757 3.62 -7.67 -10.66
N GLY A 758 4.41 -6.62 -10.51
CA GLY A 758 3.90 -5.26 -10.44
C GLY A 758 3.38 -4.77 -11.80
N PHE A 759 3.01 -3.50 -11.88
CA PHE A 759 2.41 -2.92 -13.08
C PHE A 759 3.44 -2.65 -14.19
N GLY A 760 3.11 -3.08 -15.40
CA GLY A 760 3.91 -2.85 -16.59
C GLY A 760 5.32 -3.44 -16.52
N PRO A 761 5.47 -4.76 -16.26
CA PRO A 761 6.77 -5.40 -16.19
C PRO A 761 7.53 -5.29 -17.52
N ALA A 762 8.81 -4.89 -17.47
CA ALA A 762 9.56 -4.43 -18.64
C ALA A 762 10.80 -5.25 -18.98
N GLN A 763 11.54 -5.76 -17.99
CA GLN A 763 12.75 -6.55 -18.18
C GLN A 763 12.86 -7.56 -17.03
N ALA A 764 13.27 -8.79 -17.34
CA ALA A 764 13.61 -9.83 -16.37
C ALA A 764 15.13 -10.08 -16.31
N GLN A 765 15.60 -10.43 -15.13
CA GLN A 765 16.90 -11.06 -14.89
C GLN A 765 16.70 -12.34 -14.08
N ILE A 766 17.63 -13.27 -14.25
CA ILE A 766 17.56 -14.59 -13.62
C ILE A 766 18.90 -14.87 -12.97
N GLY A 767 18.87 -15.26 -11.69
CA GLY A 767 20.06 -15.54 -10.90
C GLY A 767 19.67 -16.11 -9.55
N ASP A 768 20.57 -16.85 -8.94
CA ASP A 768 20.42 -17.41 -7.59
C ASP A 768 20.63 -16.29 -6.56
N LEU A 769 19.57 -15.81 -5.90
CA LEU A 769 19.64 -14.66 -4.98
C LEU A 769 19.87 -15.07 -3.53
N ASP A 770 19.65 -16.33 -3.16
CA ASP A 770 19.78 -16.83 -1.79
C ASP A 770 20.86 -17.91 -1.62
N ASN A 771 21.59 -18.23 -2.69
CA ASN A 771 22.64 -19.24 -2.78
C ASN A 771 22.13 -20.67 -2.53
N ASP A 772 20.86 -20.94 -2.87
CA ASP A 772 20.27 -22.27 -2.82
C ASP A 772 20.56 -23.13 -4.07
N LYS A 773 21.20 -22.53 -5.08
CA LYS A 773 21.59 -23.06 -6.40
C LYS A 773 20.48 -23.16 -7.41
N TRP A 774 19.31 -22.60 -7.12
CA TRP A 774 18.19 -22.52 -8.02
C TRP A 774 18.02 -21.08 -8.49
N PRO A 775 17.86 -20.86 -9.80
CA PRO A 775 17.73 -19.49 -10.30
C PRO A 775 16.38 -18.89 -9.92
N ASP A 776 16.43 -17.71 -9.29
CA ASP A 776 15.30 -16.85 -8.98
C ASP A 776 15.03 -15.85 -10.10
N LEU A 777 13.86 -15.21 -10.06
CA LEU A 777 13.42 -14.26 -11.07
C LEU A 777 13.29 -12.85 -10.48
N VAL A 778 13.94 -11.87 -11.12
CA VAL A 778 13.86 -10.45 -10.78
C VAL A 778 13.33 -9.67 -11.98
N ILE A 779 12.27 -8.88 -11.80
CA ILE A 779 11.57 -8.18 -12.89
C ILE A 779 11.38 -6.71 -12.51
N ILE A 780 11.74 -5.78 -13.39
CA ILE A 780 11.40 -4.36 -13.20
C ILE A 780 9.98 -4.05 -13.67
N ASP A 781 9.20 -3.40 -12.81
CA ASP A 781 7.81 -3.01 -13.04
C ASP A 781 7.74 -1.51 -13.34
N ARG A 782 7.76 -1.18 -14.62
CA ARG A 782 7.95 0.21 -15.06
C ARG A 782 6.83 1.16 -14.64
N LEU A 783 5.60 0.68 -14.55
CA LEU A 783 4.45 1.49 -14.16
C LEU A 783 4.11 1.34 -12.66
N GLY A 784 4.68 0.32 -12.01
CA GLY A 784 4.55 0.08 -10.58
C GLY A 784 5.63 0.75 -9.73
N ASP A 785 6.66 1.32 -10.37
CA ASP A 785 7.83 1.93 -9.71
C ASP A 785 8.53 0.95 -8.75
N SER A 786 8.50 -0.33 -9.11
CA SER A 786 8.95 -1.45 -8.28
C SER A 786 9.85 -2.42 -9.04
N VAL A 787 10.48 -3.31 -8.28
CA VAL A 787 11.06 -4.56 -8.77
C VAL A 787 10.31 -5.72 -8.12
N THR A 788 9.84 -6.66 -8.93
CA THR A 788 9.24 -7.92 -8.49
C THR A 788 10.35 -8.96 -8.33
N ILE A 789 10.36 -9.68 -7.22
CA ILE A 789 11.25 -10.80 -6.95
C ILE A 789 10.42 -12.07 -6.74
N ALA A 790 10.72 -13.15 -7.44
CA ALA A 790 10.08 -14.44 -7.28
C ALA A 790 11.16 -15.52 -7.07
N GLN A 791 11.21 -16.07 -5.86
CA GLN A 791 12.17 -17.09 -5.46
C GLN A 791 11.73 -18.47 -5.97
N ASN A 792 12.64 -19.28 -6.47
CA ASN A 792 12.35 -20.62 -6.98
C ASN A 792 12.47 -21.67 -5.86
N ASN A 793 11.49 -22.57 -5.72
CA ASN A 793 11.51 -23.63 -4.69
C ASN A 793 12.19 -24.93 -5.17
N ALA A 794 12.92 -24.90 -6.28
CA ALA A 794 13.63 -26.04 -6.87
C ALA A 794 12.78 -27.21 -7.41
N ASP A 795 11.45 -27.09 -7.35
CA ASP A 795 10.50 -28.14 -7.73
C ASP A 795 9.55 -27.72 -8.86
N GLY A 796 9.89 -26.65 -9.57
CA GLY A 796 9.05 -26.04 -10.60
C GLY A 796 7.96 -25.13 -10.05
N SER A 797 7.90 -24.94 -8.73
CA SER A 797 7.08 -23.92 -8.09
C SER A 797 7.93 -22.73 -7.67
N PHE A 798 7.30 -21.55 -7.63
CA PHE A 798 7.92 -20.34 -7.11
C PHE A 798 7.29 -19.99 -5.77
N ALA A 799 8.12 -19.47 -4.88
CA ALA A 799 7.65 -18.68 -3.78
C ALA A 799 6.80 -17.52 -4.34
N PRO A 800 5.82 -17.07 -3.57
CA PRO A 800 4.99 -15.94 -3.94
C PRO A 800 5.86 -14.69 -4.17
N SER A 801 5.57 -13.92 -5.22
CA SER A 801 6.44 -12.80 -5.62
C SER A 801 6.26 -11.58 -4.71
N VAL A 802 7.37 -10.88 -4.46
CA VAL A 802 7.43 -9.68 -3.62
C VAL A 802 7.78 -8.46 -4.46
N GLN A 803 7.07 -7.35 -4.27
CA GLN A 803 7.31 -6.08 -4.97
C GLN A 803 8.06 -5.11 -4.06
N LEU A 804 9.24 -4.66 -4.48
CA LEU A 804 10.05 -3.70 -3.76
C LEU A 804 10.05 -2.35 -4.48
N PRO A 805 9.68 -1.24 -3.82
CA PRO A 805 9.76 0.07 -4.44
C PRO A 805 11.22 0.41 -4.75
N ILE A 806 11.49 0.77 -6.00
CA ILE A 806 12.85 1.04 -6.46
C ILE A 806 13.03 2.47 -7.01
N GLY A 807 11.93 3.21 -7.19
CA GLY A 807 11.95 4.60 -7.67
C GLY A 807 11.17 4.76 -8.96
N GLU A 808 10.96 6.00 -9.39
CA GLU A 808 10.05 6.30 -10.50
C GLU A 808 10.62 5.86 -11.85
N ALA A 809 9.75 5.30 -12.70
CA ALA A 809 10.03 4.93 -14.07
C ALA A 809 11.29 4.05 -14.25
N PRO A 810 11.38 2.88 -13.55
CA PRO A 810 12.50 1.98 -13.71
C PRO A 810 12.61 1.51 -15.17
N ARG A 811 13.83 1.47 -15.70
CA ARG A 811 14.08 1.30 -17.14
C ARG A 811 14.89 0.07 -17.50
N SER A 812 15.91 -0.26 -16.72
CA SER A 812 16.84 -1.35 -17.02
C SER A 812 17.34 -1.98 -15.73
N LEU A 813 17.63 -3.29 -15.76
CA LEU A 813 17.97 -4.13 -14.63
C LEU A 813 19.17 -5.03 -14.95
N ALA A 814 20.11 -5.17 -14.02
CA ALA A 814 21.20 -6.15 -14.03
C ALA A 814 21.37 -6.79 -12.64
N LEU A 815 21.82 -8.05 -12.62
CA LEU A 815 22.27 -8.74 -11.41
C LEU A 815 23.80 -8.76 -11.41
N VAL A 816 24.41 -8.38 -10.29
CA VAL A 816 25.86 -8.28 -10.16
C VAL A 816 26.25 -8.44 -8.70
N ASP A 817 27.22 -9.29 -8.39
CA ASP A 817 27.76 -9.39 -7.03
C ASP A 817 28.88 -8.33 -6.86
N LEU A 818 28.50 -7.14 -6.38
CA LEU A 818 29.42 -6.00 -6.27
C LEU A 818 30.41 -6.16 -5.12
N ASN A 819 30.15 -7.09 -4.20
CA ASN A 819 30.89 -7.22 -2.96
C ASN A 819 31.59 -8.59 -2.81
N ALA A 820 31.49 -9.44 -3.84
CA ALA A 820 32.07 -10.77 -3.93
C ALA A 820 31.65 -11.70 -2.78
N ASN A 821 30.42 -11.56 -2.27
CA ASN A 821 29.90 -12.45 -1.21
C ASN A 821 29.21 -13.72 -1.77
N GLY A 822 29.11 -13.85 -3.09
CA GLY A 822 28.41 -14.92 -3.79
C GLY A 822 26.91 -14.72 -3.90
N LEU A 823 26.38 -13.54 -3.55
CA LEU A 823 24.96 -13.18 -3.64
C LEU A 823 24.81 -12.01 -4.63
N PRO A 824 24.10 -12.18 -5.75
CA PRO A 824 23.89 -11.10 -6.70
C PRO A 824 23.11 -9.93 -6.10
N ASP A 825 23.66 -8.73 -6.20
CA ASP A 825 22.97 -7.46 -5.95
C ASP A 825 22.12 -7.08 -7.17
N ILE A 826 21.14 -6.21 -6.96
CA ILE A 826 20.26 -5.70 -8.01
C ILE A 826 20.68 -4.27 -8.38
N ALA A 827 21.08 -4.04 -9.62
CA ALA A 827 21.31 -2.70 -10.16
C ALA A 827 20.18 -2.32 -11.12
N ALA A 828 19.53 -1.18 -10.86
CA ALA A 828 18.42 -0.69 -11.69
C ALA A 828 18.58 0.78 -12.09
N VAL A 829 18.24 1.10 -13.33
CA VAL A 829 18.13 2.49 -13.79
C VAL A 829 16.76 3.04 -13.40
N VAL A 830 16.74 4.08 -12.57
CA VAL A 830 15.51 4.69 -12.03
C VAL A 830 15.60 6.22 -12.07
N THR A 831 14.47 6.89 -11.85
CA THR A 831 14.42 8.33 -11.57
C THR A 831 14.28 8.51 -10.06
N ASN A 832 15.17 9.30 -9.46
CA ASN A 832 15.13 9.61 -8.03
C ASN A 832 14.12 10.73 -7.72
N ASP A 833 13.93 11.02 -6.43
CA ASP A 833 12.98 12.03 -5.96
C ASP A 833 13.33 13.47 -6.41
N GLU A 834 14.57 13.70 -6.84
CA GLU A 834 15.05 14.97 -7.40
C GLU A 834 14.71 15.10 -8.90
N GLY A 835 14.22 14.03 -9.53
CA GLY A 835 13.89 13.95 -10.95
C GLY A 835 15.07 13.56 -11.84
N ASP A 836 16.21 13.18 -11.25
CA ASP A 836 17.41 12.76 -11.97
C ASP A 836 17.39 11.26 -12.23
N ARG A 837 17.85 10.86 -13.43
CA ARG A 837 18.10 9.44 -13.72
C ARG A 837 19.39 8.99 -13.05
N VAL A 838 19.33 7.89 -12.32
CA VAL A 838 20.43 7.32 -11.54
C VAL A 838 20.45 5.81 -11.70
N VAL A 839 21.58 5.19 -11.36
CA VAL A 839 21.63 3.75 -11.11
C VAL A 839 21.45 3.53 -9.62
N ARG A 840 20.34 2.89 -9.23
CA ARG A 840 20.07 2.49 -7.86
C ARG A 840 20.49 1.05 -7.65
N ILE A 841 21.27 0.82 -6.62
CA ILE A 841 21.72 -0.52 -6.23
C ILE A 841 20.88 -0.97 -5.03
N LEU A 842 20.23 -2.13 -5.12
CA LEU A 842 19.68 -2.87 -3.98
C LEU A 842 20.65 -3.98 -3.64
N ARG A 843 21.34 -3.83 -2.53
CA ARG A 843 22.30 -4.79 -2.04
C ARG A 843 21.61 -6.02 -1.48
N ASN A 844 22.10 -7.19 -1.85
CA ASN A 844 21.64 -8.48 -1.38
C ASN A 844 22.50 -8.98 -0.22
N ASP A 845 21.97 -8.85 0.99
CA ASP A 845 22.60 -9.29 2.24
C ASP A 845 21.86 -10.49 2.84
N THR A 846 21.38 -11.38 1.97
CA THR A 846 20.67 -12.60 2.33
C THR A 846 21.45 -13.45 3.34
N ASP A 847 20.77 -13.91 4.40
CA ASP A 847 21.33 -14.75 5.47
C ASP A 847 20.52 -16.05 5.58
N GLY A 848 21.04 -17.12 4.98
CA GLY A 848 20.29 -18.36 4.75
C GLY A 848 19.19 -18.15 3.71
N ASP A 849 18.03 -18.75 3.89
CA ASP A 849 16.91 -18.69 2.92
C ASP A 849 16.11 -17.35 2.97
N GLN A 850 16.61 -16.32 3.66
CA GLN A 850 15.91 -15.03 3.79
C GLN A 850 16.51 -13.98 2.86
N LEU A 851 15.73 -13.56 1.87
CA LEU A 851 16.08 -12.43 1.04
C LEU A 851 16.09 -11.11 1.83
N ALA A 852 17.20 -10.40 1.78
CA ALA A 852 17.36 -9.11 2.45
C ALA A 852 17.97 -8.09 1.50
N PHE A 853 17.18 -7.06 1.17
CA PHE A 853 17.59 -6.00 0.27
C PHE A 853 17.68 -4.64 0.97
N ALA A 854 18.83 -3.99 0.86
CA ALA A 854 19.01 -2.61 1.31
C ALA A 854 19.31 -1.71 0.12
N VAL A 855 18.66 -0.55 0.03
CA VAL A 855 19.07 0.47 -0.95
C VAL A 855 20.50 0.90 -0.59
N PHE A 856 21.46 0.64 -1.46
CA PHE A 856 22.87 0.95 -1.19
C PHE A 856 23.22 2.40 -1.56
N GLY A 857 22.60 2.94 -2.61
CA GLY A 857 22.82 4.32 -3.04
C GLY A 857 22.29 4.61 -4.45
N ASP A 858 22.24 5.91 -4.78
CA ASP A 858 21.99 6.42 -6.13
C ASP A 858 23.32 6.86 -6.74
N GLU A 859 23.82 6.13 -7.73
CA GLU A 859 25.06 6.47 -8.43
C GLU A 859 24.76 7.45 -9.57
N ALA A 860 25.04 8.74 -9.31
CA ALA A 860 24.92 9.81 -10.28
C ALA A 860 26.17 9.89 -11.17
N LEU A 861 26.28 8.99 -12.16
CA LEU A 861 27.44 8.92 -13.08
C LEU A 861 27.52 10.09 -14.11
N GLY A 862 26.76 11.17 -13.92
CA GLY A 862 26.80 12.38 -14.76
C GLY A 862 26.29 12.21 -16.20
N ALA A 863 25.81 11.01 -16.57
CA ALA A 863 25.51 10.62 -17.94
C ALA A 863 24.03 10.20 -18.15
N ALA A 864 23.08 10.58 -17.28
CA ALA A 864 21.65 10.19 -17.41
C ALA A 864 21.45 8.73 -17.88
N PRO A 865 21.71 7.73 -17.00
CA PRO A 865 21.75 6.32 -17.36
C PRO A 865 20.48 5.86 -18.09
N LEU A 866 20.69 4.93 -19.02
CA LEU A 866 19.66 4.35 -19.89
C LEU A 866 19.58 2.84 -19.76
N LEU A 867 20.73 2.16 -19.72
CA LEU A 867 20.84 0.72 -19.65
C LEU A 867 21.92 0.33 -18.65
N VAL A 868 21.72 -0.81 -18.00
CA VAL A 868 22.72 -1.49 -17.19
C VAL A 868 22.92 -2.93 -17.67
N ALA A 869 24.13 -3.43 -17.53
CA ALA A 869 24.51 -4.82 -17.75
C ALA A 869 25.60 -5.21 -16.76
N SER A 870 25.94 -6.50 -16.69
CA SER A 870 27.05 -7.00 -15.87
C SER A 870 27.95 -7.94 -16.66
N GLY A 871 29.20 -8.03 -16.23
CA GLY A 871 30.19 -8.98 -16.74
C GLY A 871 31.61 -8.59 -16.33
N ASP A 872 32.48 -9.58 -16.15
CA ASP A 872 33.89 -9.39 -15.81
C ASP A 872 34.71 -8.73 -16.95
N LEU A 873 34.74 -7.40 -16.99
CA LEU A 873 35.45 -6.63 -18.02
C LEU A 873 36.94 -6.53 -17.73
N ASN A 874 37.34 -6.59 -16.46
CA ASN A 874 38.74 -6.46 -16.06
C ASN A 874 39.43 -7.82 -15.85
N ALA A 875 38.70 -8.93 -16.05
CA ALA A 875 39.16 -10.30 -15.90
C ALA A 875 39.72 -10.62 -14.50
N ASN A 876 39.13 -10.07 -13.44
CA ASN A 876 39.50 -10.36 -12.05
C ASN A 876 38.70 -11.51 -11.43
N GLY A 877 37.78 -12.12 -12.18
CA GLY A 877 36.91 -13.20 -11.72
C GLY A 877 35.61 -12.72 -11.05
N ALA A 878 35.33 -11.42 -11.02
CA ALA A 878 34.09 -10.84 -10.51
C ALA A 878 33.41 -9.98 -11.59
N ASP A 879 32.09 -10.03 -11.65
CA ASP A 879 31.34 -9.25 -12.64
C ASP A 879 31.39 -7.75 -12.32
N ASP A 880 31.68 -6.93 -13.34
CA ASP A 880 31.60 -5.48 -13.25
C ASP A 880 30.19 -4.97 -13.61
N LEU A 881 29.80 -3.80 -13.07
CA LEU A 881 28.58 -3.10 -13.46
C LEU A 881 28.80 -2.15 -14.64
N ILE A 882 28.16 -2.44 -15.76
CA ILE A 882 28.24 -1.65 -16.99
C ILE A 882 27.07 -0.67 -17.01
N VAL A 883 27.37 0.63 -17.16
CA VAL A 883 26.33 1.66 -17.29
C VAL A 883 26.45 2.39 -18.63
N ILE A 884 25.35 2.42 -19.37
CA ILE A 884 25.24 3.13 -20.64
C ILE A 884 24.28 4.29 -20.47
N GLY A 885 24.69 5.49 -20.86
CA GLY A 885 23.94 6.73 -20.66
C GLY A 885 23.91 7.66 -21.88
N GLU A 886 23.37 8.85 -21.68
CA GLU A 886 23.42 9.99 -22.59
C GLU A 886 24.72 10.80 -22.34
N SER A 887 25.57 10.97 -23.35
CA SER A 887 26.71 11.92 -23.25
C SER A 887 26.31 13.27 -23.82
N SER A 888 25.99 14.24 -22.96
CA SER A 888 25.87 15.63 -23.36
C SER A 888 27.16 16.40 -23.06
N LEU A 889 27.97 16.66 -24.09
CA LEU A 889 28.95 17.76 -24.07
C LEU A 889 28.57 18.82 -25.11
N LEU A 890 27.77 19.81 -24.67
CA LEU A 890 27.55 21.13 -25.30
C LEU A 890 28.90 21.91 -25.30
N ARG A 891 29.47 22.59 -26.31
CA ARG A 891 29.07 23.52 -27.41
C ARG A 891 30.32 23.74 -28.32
N SER A 892 30.39 24.34 -29.52
CA SER A 892 29.53 25.21 -30.38
C SER A 892 30.20 25.25 -31.78
N ASP A 893 29.54 24.94 -32.89
CA ASP A 893 29.07 25.98 -33.83
C ASP A 893 27.97 25.49 -34.80
N GLY A 894 26.71 25.84 -34.49
CA GLY A 894 25.79 26.34 -35.52
C GLY A 894 25.25 25.39 -36.62
N ALA A 895 24.78 24.19 -36.28
CA ALA A 895 23.62 23.57 -36.95
C ALA A 895 23.02 22.53 -36.01
N ARG A 896 21.69 22.35 -36.07
CA ARG A 896 20.86 21.51 -35.18
C ARG A 896 21.54 20.18 -34.85
N GLY A 897 21.98 19.99 -33.60
CA GLY A 897 22.70 18.80 -33.14
C GLY A 897 21.80 17.90 -32.32
N GLU A 898 21.69 16.65 -32.76
CA GLU A 898 21.11 15.48 -32.09
C GLU A 898 21.96 15.07 -30.85
N PRO A 899 21.36 14.43 -29.82
CA PRO A 899 22.11 13.89 -28.68
C PRO A 899 22.93 12.65 -29.06
N LYS A 900 24.16 12.54 -28.51
CA LYS A 900 25.08 11.41 -28.70
C LYS A 900 25.09 10.53 -27.45
N GLY A 901 25.06 9.21 -27.60
CA GLY A 901 25.13 8.25 -26.49
C GLY A 901 26.56 8.11 -25.93
N GLY A 902 26.68 7.98 -24.61
CA GLY A 902 27.95 7.83 -23.88
C GLY A 902 28.01 6.55 -23.06
N LEU A 903 29.18 5.93 -22.96
CA LEU A 903 29.41 4.78 -22.07
C LEU A 903 30.12 5.29 -20.80
N ALA A 904 29.57 4.95 -19.64
CA ALA A 904 30.23 5.17 -18.36
C ALA A 904 30.40 3.80 -17.70
N THR A 905 31.55 3.15 -17.92
CA THR A 905 31.88 1.93 -17.20
C THR A 905 32.25 2.27 -15.77
N GLY A 906 31.53 1.72 -14.78
CA GLY A 906 32.01 1.64 -13.41
C GLY A 906 32.57 0.24 -13.19
N LEU A 907 33.89 0.10 -13.02
CA LEU A 907 34.50 -1.18 -12.62
C LEU A 907 34.20 -1.47 -11.14
N LEU A 908 32.96 -1.82 -10.82
CA LEU A 908 32.57 -2.09 -9.44
C LEU A 908 32.88 -3.55 -9.07
N GLY A 909 34.16 -3.88 -9.08
CA GLY A 909 34.71 -5.07 -8.47
C GLY A 909 35.85 -4.65 -7.55
N GLY A 910 35.81 -5.07 -6.29
CA GLY A 910 36.94 -4.87 -5.40
C GLY A 910 38.20 -5.41 -6.07
N ALA A 911 39.27 -4.62 -6.12
CA ALA A 911 40.56 -5.17 -6.51
C ALA A 911 40.82 -6.36 -5.60
N ALA A 912 40.89 -7.57 -6.17
CA ALA A 912 41.36 -8.75 -5.44
C ALA A 912 42.67 -8.32 -4.76
N GLN A 913 42.66 -8.23 -3.44
CA GLN A 913 43.89 -7.99 -2.71
C GLN A 913 44.81 -9.17 -3.07
N PRO A 914 45.97 -8.94 -3.71
CA PRO A 914 46.86 -10.04 -4.09
C PRO A 914 47.17 -10.82 -2.82
N CYS A 915 46.86 -12.12 -2.84
CA CYS A 915 46.96 -12.94 -1.65
C CYS A 915 48.42 -13.02 -1.22
N PRO A 916 48.82 -12.45 -0.07
CA PRO A 916 50.22 -12.37 0.28
C PRO A 916 50.77 -13.79 0.47
N GLY A 917 51.63 -14.25 -0.43
CA GLY A 917 52.23 -15.58 -0.37
C GLY A 917 51.77 -16.56 -1.43
N ASP A 918 50.71 -16.25 -2.19
CA ASP A 918 50.28 -17.04 -3.35
C ASP A 918 51.17 -16.66 -4.55
N ALA A 919 52.23 -17.44 -4.73
CA ALA A 919 53.25 -17.21 -5.76
C ALA A 919 52.90 -17.87 -7.09
N ASN A 920 51.93 -18.79 -7.11
CA ASN A 920 51.51 -19.50 -8.32
C ASN A 920 50.12 -19.08 -8.85
N GLY A 921 49.38 -18.27 -8.09
CA GLY A 921 48.08 -17.71 -8.44
C GLY A 921 46.92 -18.70 -8.34
N ASP A 922 47.04 -19.76 -7.54
CA ASP A 922 46.00 -20.80 -7.42
C ASP A 922 44.99 -20.56 -6.28
N GLY A 923 45.13 -19.45 -5.54
CA GLY A 923 44.23 -19.03 -4.48
C GLY A 923 44.46 -19.73 -3.14
N VAL A 924 45.50 -20.56 -3.01
CA VAL A 924 45.84 -21.25 -1.77
C VAL A 924 47.33 -21.15 -1.49
N VAL A 925 47.72 -20.54 -0.37
CA VAL A 925 49.14 -20.49 0.01
C VAL A 925 49.59 -21.84 0.53
N ASP A 926 50.24 -22.64 -0.29
CA ASP A 926 50.66 -24.01 0.02
C ASP A 926 52.11 -24.34 -0.38
N PHE A 927 52.43 -25.64 -0.47
CA PHE A 927 53.77 -26.08 -0.84
C PHE A 927 54.15 -25.77 -2.30
N ALA A 928 53.18 -25.56 -3.18
CA ALA A 928 53.38 -25.14 -4.56
C ALA A 928 53.95 -23.72 -4.61
N ASP A 929 53.46 -22.79 -3.79
CA ASP A 929 54.03 -21.44 -3.70
C ASP A 929 55.44 -21.42 -3.14
N LEU A 930 55.65 -22.22 -2.10
CA LEU A 930 56.98 -22.40 -1.52
C LEU A 930 57.95 -22.97 -2.57
N SER A 931 57.47 -23.89 -3.40
CA SER A 931 58.24 -24.44 -4.51
C SER A 931 58.52 -23.39 -5.60
N THR A 932 57.59 -22.49 -5.88
CA THR A 932 57.75 -21.40 -6.86
C THR A 932 58.81 -20.40 -6.39
N VAL A 933 58.75 -19.96 -5.13
CA VAL A 933 59.76 -19.04 -4.57
C VAL A 933 61.13 -19.71 -4.45
N LEU A 934 61.19 -20.96 -3.98
CA LEU A 934 62.47 -21.68 -3.87
C LEU A 934 63.08 -22.04 -5.25
N GLY A 935 62.24 -22.29 -6.25
CA GLY A 935 62.68 -22.59 -7.62
C GLY A 935 63.35 -21.39 -8.30
N ASN A 936 62.95 -20.18 -7.95
CA ASN A 936 63.49 -18.93 -8.49
C ASN A 936 64.41 -18.18 -7.52
N PHE A 937 64.73 -18.77 -6.37
CA PHE A 937 65.51 -18.13 -5.32
C PHE A 937 66.89 -17.65 -5.79
N GLY A 938 67.18 -16.37 -5.58
CA GLY A 938 68.43 -15.72 -5.99
C GLY A 938 68.47 -15.29 -7.46
N GLN A 939 67.34 -15.36 -8.19
CA GLN A 939 67.21 -14.77 -9.52
C GLN A 939 66.82 -13.29 -9.43
N SER A 940 67.27 -12.50 -10.41
CA SER A 940 66.98 -11.06 -10.52
C SER A 940 66.50 -10.72 -11.92
N GLY A 941 65.37 -10.00 -12.05
CA GLY A 941 64.75 -9.64 -13.31
C GLY A 941 63.32 -9.12 -13.14
N PRO A 942 62.76 -8.42 -14.14
CA PRO A 942 61.37 -7.97 -14.09
C PRO A 942 60.41 -9.17 -14.15
N ASN A 943 59.37 -9.17 -13.32
CA ASN A 943 58.28 -10.15 -13.29
C ASN A 943 58.74 -11.60 -13.09
N LEU A 944 59.63 -11.86 -12.13
CA LEU A 944 60.05 -13.23 -11.81
C LEU A 944 58.94 -13.98 -11.03
N PRO A 945 58.59 -15.22 -11.40
CA PRO A 945 57.69 -16.03 -10.59
C PRO A 945 58.25 -16.25 -9.18
N GLY A 946 57.51 -15.81 -8.16
CA GLY A 946 57.93 -15.84 -6.76
C GLY A 946 58.62 -14.57 -6.24
N ASP A 947 58.72 -13.50 -7.03
CA ASP A 947 59.02 -12.15 -6.52
C ASP A 947 57.71 -11.53 -6.02
N LEU A 948 57.43 -11.74 -4.74
CA LEU A 948 56.19 -11.32 -4.08
C LEU A 948 56.28 -9.89 -3.56
N THR A 949 57.48 -9.33 -3.48
CA THR A 949 57.71 -7.94 -3.06
C THR A 949 57.74 -6.96 -4.23
N GLY A 950 57.90 -7.46 -5.46
CA GLY A 950 57.98 -6.66 -6.68
C GLY A 950 59.26 -5.83 -6.78
N ASP A 951 60.31 -6.20 -6.04
CA ASP A 951 61.58 -5.49 -6.01
C ASP A 951 62.57 -5.96 -7.10
N GLY A 952 62.18 -6.99 -7.86
CA GLY A 952 62.95 -7.58 -8.95
C GLY A 952 63.95 -8.64 -8.50
N GLU A 953 63.95 -9.07 -7.22
CA GLU A 953 64.80 -10.12 -6.68
C GLU A 953 64.03 -11.15 -5.85
N VAL A 954 64.02 -12.42 -6.26
CA VAL A 954 63.43 -13.49 -5.43
C VAL A 954 64.38 -13.85 -4.28
N ASN A 955 64.06 -13.43 -3.07
CA ASN A 955 64.95 -13.51 -1.91
C ASN A 955 64.26 -13.97 -0.62
N PHE A 956 64.96 -13.87 0.51
CA PHE A 956 64.44 -14.32 1.81
C PHE A 956 63.19 -13.55 2.25
N THR A 957 62.97 -12.35 1.73
CA THR A 957 61.79 -11.53 1.99
C THR A 957 60.56 -12.16 1.34
N ASP A 958 60.64 -12.57 0.07
CA ASP A 958 59.54 -13.28 -0.61
C ASP A 958 59.26 -14.64 0.03
N LEU A 959 60.31 -15.36 0.39
CA LEU A 959 60.19 -16.63 1.12
C LEU A 959 59.49 -16.45 2.48
N SER A 960 59.75 -15.33 3.16
CA SER A 960 59.10 -15.03 4.44
C SER A 960 57.61 -14.76 4.28
N ILE A 961 57.18 -14.18 3.14
CA ILE A 961 55.79 -13.89 2.83
C ILE A 961 55.00 -15.20 2.63
N VAL A 962 55.54 -16.17 1.90
CA VAL A 962 54.90 -17.50 1.74
C VAL A 962 54.79 -18.20 3.10
N LEU A 963 55.88 -18.21 3.89
CA LEU A 963 55.91 -18.90 5.18
C LEU A 963 55.00 -18.26 6.23
N SER A 964 54.81 -16.95 6.21
CA SER A 964 53.92 -16.25 7.15
C SER A 964 52.43 -16.46 6.85
N ASN A 965 52.10 -16.83 5.61
CA ASN A 965 50.74 -16.98 5.14
C ASN A 965 50.39 -18.44 4.79
N PHE A 966 51.27 -19.39 5.13
CA PHE A 966 51.14 -20.79 4.79
C PHE A 966 49.85 -21.43 5.34
N GLY A 967 49.03 -21.99 4.46
CA GLY A 967 47.73 -22.59 4.78
C GLY A 967 46.55 -21.63 4.69
N ASN A 968 46.76 -20.37 4.30
CA ASN A 968 45.66 -19.45 3.99
C ASN A 968 44.98 -19.87 2.68
N VAL A 969 43.64 -19.90 2.71
CA VAL A 969 42.82 -19.98 1.50
C VAL A 969 42.29 -18.58 1.26
N CYS A 970 42.63 -18.01 0.11
CA CYS A 970 42.22 -16.68 -0.28
C CYS A 970 40.76 -16.79 -0.73
N ARG A 971 39.86 -16.00 -0.12
CA ARG A 971 38.45 -15.92 -0.51
C ARG A 971 38.20 -14.62 -1.24
#